data_AF-A0A936ZDV6-F1
#
_entry.id   AF-A0A936ZDV6-F1
#
_cell.length_a   1.000
_cell.length_b   1.000
_cell.length_c   1.000
_cell.angle_alpha   90.00
_cell.angle_beta   90.00
_cell.angle_gamma   90.00
#
_symmetry.space_group_name_H-M   'P 1'
#
loop_
_entity.id
_entity.type
_entity.pdbx_description
1 polymer ?
#
loop_
_entity_poly.entity_id
_entity_poly.type
_entity_poly.pdbx_seq_one_letter_code
_entity_poly.pdbx_strand_id
1 'polypeptide(L)'
;MDETTALAALHEALATPGADPETGKPHYVNAILAVLDTYEAIFLEGETFGPLFTELLEGGERQQAVAQGLYDEWTLSGNFGSVGILKFTLGQQISFEHAKHQFITAANSAGDEAAMAQAISAHLDTLYTHRQDQIARLIGLGDDPAVRARLQQLEDDPYTIVLNKIVGRLTDTGFLADLAAGLLAARRAIEGDVKEFAEIIPVIAALDQASDASDATLLAAFNDAADWSAVLAAIDDNGSTVLDASSAAILQILPDGGEREEAIGRGINEIRDLFGNFGTVGAVREAVLQQIAVEHAKHMFFEAINTAGDASSMAQALGEVATLSLHRQAQIELWSNSTDPEVVARVEALKAAAYTRVLNEIHARLDDAAFVESLSARLLAVRDATHAEKKFQGILQIIDAIDAAADAIDSPTAPATRHLTTNEDTPLVGIDIGASDPNEDALTYRIKEDAGPQKGTVAIVDGKFTYTPNRNVSGTDRFTFEISDGKHGTIEQKVHIAVGAVNDAPIELSLSKAQVRENAKVGTEIGRLAGSDAEGDPLTFTLLDDAEGRFEIKGIDGSASLVVKDGVKLDHEQAAWHRIRVQVKDAANATYEETLSIEVTDDKDEILTGTSASDVLNGDVGSDQLWGGLGNDTLTGAKGKDVFVFDTKANKSTNRDKIVDFSVKDDAIWLDNKVFAKLGKTGSEMKPAQLKKDFFTIGAKAKDKNDYLVYDKAKGVLFYDADGSGKGKAVEIASLSKKLPMTYKDFFVI
;
A
#
# COMPACT_ATOMS: atom_id res chain seq x y z
N MET A 1 -84.88 10.22 40.72
CA MET A 1 -84.29 10.91 39.53
C MET A 1 -84.25 9.89 38.40
N ASP A 2 -84.31 10.30 37.13
CA ASP A 2 -84.33 9.35 36.01
C ASP A 2 -82.93 9.10 35.43
N GLU A 3 -82.75 7.93 34.79
CA GLU A 3 -81.48 7.48 34.19
C GLU A 3 -80.91 8.46 33.15
N THR A 4 -81.80 9.15 32.42
CA THR A 4 -81.44 10.13 31.40
C THR A 4 -80.78 11.36 32.02
N THR A 5 -81.31 11.85 33.14
CA THR A 5 -80.77 12.99 33.89
C THR A 5 -79.40 12.66 34.48
N ALA A 6 -79.27 11.45 35.04
CA ALA A 6 -78.00 10.98 35.61
C ALA A 6 -76.90 10.89 34.54
N LEU A 7 -77.20 10.26 33.39
CA LEU A 7 -76.24 10.12 32.29
C LEU A 7 -75.83 11.49 31.70
N ALA A 8 -76.78 12.43 31.60
CA ALA A 8 -76.49 13.79 31.14
C ALA A 8 -75.56 14.53 32.12
N ALA A 9 -75.80 14.43 33.43
CA ALA A 9 -74.95 15.02 34.46
C ALA A 9 -73.52 14.44 34.43
N LEU A 10 -73.38 13.13 34.19
CA LEU A 10 -72.07 12.50 34.03
C LEU A 10 -71.34 12.98 32.77
N HIS A 11 -72.03 13.06 31.63
CA HIS A 11 -71.43 13.61 30.41
C HIS A 11 -71.00 15.07 30.58
N GLU A 12 -71.76 15.86 31.34
CA GLU A 12 -71.37 17.23 31.68
C GLU A 12 -70.09 17.26 32.53
N ALA A 13 -69.99 16.40 33.56
CA ALA A 13 -68.79 16.26 34.38
C ALA A 13 -67.56 15.82 33.55
N LEU A 14 -67.74 14.87 32.63
CA LEU A 14 -66.70 14.39 31.71
C LEU A 14 -66.27 15.46 30.68
N ALA A 15 -67.19 16.35 30.27
CA ALA A 15 -66.91 17.38 29.27
C ALA A 15 -66.22 18.64 29.83
N THR A 16 -65.90 18.70 31.12
CA THR A 16 -65.34 19.90 31.77
C THR A 16 -63.79 19.85 31.78
N PRO A 17 -63.07 20.66 30.96
CA PRO A 17 -61.62 20.58 30.88
C PRO A 17 -60.93 21.54 31.88
N GLY A 18 -59.90 21.05 32.59
CA GLY A 18 -59.03 21.87 33.44
C GLY A 18 -58.34 21.04 34.53
N ALA A 19 -57.30 21.59 35.17
CA ALA A 19 -56.72 21.06 36.40
C ALA A 19 -57.15 21.94 37.59
N ASP A 20 -57.47 21.32 38.72
CA ASP A 20 -57.74 21.98 39.99
C ASP A 20 -56.48 22.78 40.40
N PRO A 21 -56.60 24.11 40.60
CA PRO A 21 -55.45 24.97 40.84
C PRO A 21 -54.80 24.80 42.22
N GLU A 22 -55.44 24.12 43.18
CA GLU A 22 -54.86 23.85 44.50
C GLU A 22 -54.20 22.47 44.58
N THR A 23 -54.71 21.48 43.84
CA THR A 23 -54.23 20.07 43.92
C THR A 23 -53.47 19.60 42.68
N GLY A 24 -53.56 20.33 41.56
CA GLY A 24 -52.94 19.97 40.28
C GLY A 24 -53.60 18.77 39.57
N LYS A 25 -54.66 18.20 40.14
CA LYS A 25 -55.40 17.05 39.56
C LYS A 25 -56.44 17.52 38.56
N PRO A 26 -56.85 16.71 37.57
CA PRO A 26 -57.84 17.13 36.59
C PRO A 26 -59.23 17.39 37.23
N HIS A 27 -59.84 18.52 36.92
CA HIS A 27 -61.14 19.00 37.46
C HIS A 27 -62.28 17.99 37.24
N TYR A 28 -62.18 17.16 36.19
CA TYR A 28 -63.18 16.13 35.89
C TYR A 28 -63.21 15.02 36.93
N VAL A 29 -62.11 14.69 37.62
CA VAL A 29 -62.05 13.56 38.56
C VAL A 29 -63.02 13.79 39.73
N ASN A 30 -62.92 14.96 40.38
CA ASN A 30 -63.80 15.31 41.50
C ASN A 30 -65.25 15.52 41.05
N ALA A 31 -65.46 16.04 39.83
CA ALA A 31 -66.80 16.21 39.26
C ALA A 31 -67.48 14.88 38.95
N ILE A 32 -66.74 13.91 38.39
CA ILE A 32 -67.22 12.55 38.14
C ILE A 32 -67.57 11.87 39.46
N LEU A 33 -66.70 11.94 40.48
CA LEU A 33 -66.97 11.37 41.80
C LEU A 33 -68.23 11.98 42.43
N ALA A 34 -68.37 13.30 42.41
CA ALA A 34 -69.57 13.96 42.92
C ALA A 34 -70.85 13.53 42.19
N VAL A 35 -70.78 13.25 40.88
CA VAL A 35 -71.89 12.70 40.11
C VAL A 35 -72.16 11.24 40.49
N LEU A 36 -71.14 10.42 40.67
CA LEU A 36 -71.28 9.03 41.13
C LEU A 36 -71.92 8.96 42.52
N ASP A 37 -71.56 9.86 43.43
CA ASP A 37 -72.14 9.96 44.77
C ASP A 37 -73.60 10.45 44.71
N THR A 38 -73.86 11.49 43.92
CA THR A 38 -75.21 12.08 43.78
C THR A 38 -76.20 11.11 43.15
N TYR A 39 -75.73 10.28 42.21
CA TYR A 39 -76.53 9.32 41.47
C TYR A 39 -76.15 7.86 41.77
N GLU A 40 -75.67 7.59 42.99
CA GLU A 40 -75.22 6.25 43.43
C GLU A 40 -76.31 5.19 43.24
N ALA A 41 -77.53 5.48 43.68
CA ALA A 41 -78.69 4.60 43.50
C ALA A 41 -79.04 4.33 42.01
N ILE A 42 -78.51 5.11 41.07
CA ILE A 42 -78.72 4.88 39.64
C ILE A 42 -77.54 4.14 39.05
N PHE A 43 -76.30 4.55 39.29
CA PHE A 43 -75.12 3.96 38.63
C PHE A 43 -74.51 2.77 39.36
N LEU A 44 -74.67 2.71 40.67
CA LEU A 44 -74.01 1.76 41.55
C LEU A 44 -75.01 0.77 42.20
N GLU A 45 -76.31 0.94 41.96
CA GLU A 45 -77.35 0.07 42.51
C GLU A 45 -77.51 -1.27 41.75
N GLY A 46 -77.34 -2.33 42.53
CA GLY A 46 -77.28 -3.74 42.18
C GLY A 46 -76.50 -4.44 43.30
N GLU A 47 -76.87 -5.66 43.70
CA GLU A 47 -76.32 -6.31 44.91
C GLU A 47 -74.79 -6.53 44.92
N THR A 48 -74.06 -6.18 43.84
CA THR A 48 -72.64 -6.53 43.65
C THR A 48 -71.62 -5.38 43.62
N PHE A 49 -71.93 -4.14 43.20
CA PHE A 49 -70.88 -3.11 42.96
C PHE A 49 -70.91 -1.90 43.89
N GLY A 50 -72.09 -1.43 44.29
CA GLY A 50 -72.22 -0.34 45.28
C GLY A 50 -71.42 -0.62 46.55
N PRO A 51 -71.56 -1.80 47.19
CA PRO A 51 -70.77 -2.15 48.37
C PRO A 51 -69.25 -2.11 48.13
N LEU A 52 -68.78 -2.60 46.97
CA LEU A 52 -67.35 -2.61 46.62
C LEU A 52 -66.78 -1.19 46.47
N PHE A 53 -67.57 -0.26 45.93
CA PHE A 53 -67.18 1.14 45.77
C PHE A 53 -67.10 1.86 47.12
N THR A 54 -68.03 1.58 48.05
CA THR A 54 -68.03 2.13 49.41
C THR A 54 -66.85 1.62 50.24
N GLU A 55 -66.36 0.41 49.97
CA GLU A 55 -65.15 -0.12 50.64
C GLU A 55 -63.86 0.60 50.18
N LEU A 56 -63.87 1.29 49.03
CA LEU A 56 -62.80 2.20 48.65
C LEU A 56 -62.91 3.50 49.45
N LEU A 57 -61.79 4.01 49.96
CA LEU A 57 -61.79 5.27 50.74
C LEU A 57 -62.43 6.43 49.96
N GLU A 58 -63.40 7.10 50.59
CA GLU A 58 -64.13 8.25 50.02
C GLU A 58 -63.17 9.37 49.62
N GLY A 59 -63.19 9.77 48.34
CA GLY A 59 -62.25 10.75 47.77
C GLY A 59 -60.80 10.26 47.70
N GLY A 60 -60.53 8.99 48.04
CA GLY A 60 -59.21 8.38 48.05
C GLY A 60 -58.67 8.04 46.66
N GLU A 61 -57.38 7.72 46.58
CA GLU A 61 -56.68 7.49 45.32
C GLU A 61 -57.30 6.40 44.45
N ARG A 62 -57.88 5.37 45.07
CA ARG A 62 -58.58 4.27 44.36
C ARG A 62 -59.86 4.74 43.68
N GLN A 63 -60.68 5.54 44.36
CA GLN A 63 -61.88 6.10 43.75
C GLN A 63 -61.52 7.10 42.65
N GLN A 64 -60.46 7.89 42.85
CA GLN A 64 -59.94 8.76 41.80
C GLN A 64 -59.47 7.98 40.57
N ALA A 65 -58.84 6.81 40.75
CA ALA A 65 -58.48 5.91 39.65
C ALA A 65 -59.71 5.31 38.93
N VAL A 66 -60.82 5.07 39.65
CA VAL A 66 -62.10 4.70 39.03
C VAL A 66 -62.63 5.83 38.14
N ALA A 67 -62.66 7.06 38.65
CA ALA A 67 -63.10 8.22 37.89
C ALA A 67 -62.19 8.53 36.69
N GLN A 68 -60.87 8.37 36.86
CA GLN A 68 -59.90 8.51 35.77
C GLN A 68 -60.09 7.46 34.69
N GLY A 69 -60.23 6.19 35.05
CA GLY A 69 -60.48 5.11 34.10
C GLY A 69 -61.78 5.32 33.32
N LEU A 70 -62.81 5.86 33.99
CA LEU A 70 -64.06 6.23 33.34
C LEU A 70 -63.90 7.39 32.34
N TYR A 71 -63.11 8.40 32.69
CA TYR A 71 -62.80 9.52 31.80
C TYR A 71 -62.00 9.09 30.55
N ASP A 72 -61.00 8.25 30.74
CA ASP A 72 -60.19 7.71 29.66
C ASP A 72 -61.07 6.91 28.68
N GLU A 73 -61.95 6.04 29.20
CA GLU A 73 -62.88 5.26 28.39
C GLU A 73 -63.84 6.16 27.60
N TRP A 74 -64.40 7.19 28.23
CA TRP A 74 -65.29 8.14 27.57
C TRP A 74 -64.60 8.87 26.41
N THR A 75 -63.34 9.25 26.60
CA THR A 75 -62.52 9.91 25.57
C THR A 75 -62.28 9.00 24.37
N LEU A 76 -62.14 7.70 24.60
CA LEU A 76 -61.88 6.69 23.57
C LEU A 76 -63.15 6.25 22.85
N SER A 77 -64.25 6.04 23.58
CA SER A 77 -65.52 5.57 23.03
C SER A 77 -66.38 6.70 22.44
N GLY A 78 -66.01 7.97 22.69
CA GLY A 78 -66.72 9.17 22.27
C GLY A 78 -68.06 9.42 22.98
N ASN A 79 -68.71 8.38 23.52
CA ASN A 79 -69.91 8.39 24.37
C ASN A 79 -70.14 6.98 24.97
N PHE A 80 -70.81 6.87 26.13
CA PHE A 80 -71.24 5.57 26.70
C PHE A 80 -72.51 4.98 26.08
N GLY A 81 -73.27 5.73 25.28
CA GLY A 81 -74.42 5.26 24.50
C GLY A 81 -75.67 4.84 25.29
N SER A 82 -75.52 4.31 26.51
CA SER A 82 -76.61 3.98 27.45
C SER A 82 -76.09 3.84 28.89
N VAL A 83 -77.00 3.95 29.88
CA VAL A 83 -76.68 3.70 31.30
C VAL A 83 -76.22 2.27 31.55
N GLY A 84 -76.72 1.28 30.79
CA GLY A 84 -76.30 -0.12 30.94
C GLY A 84 -74.82 -0.37 30.59
N ILE A 85 -74.34 0.22 29.50
CA ILE A 85 -72.93 0.12 29.08
C ILE A 85 -72.03 0.82 30.11
N LEU A 86 -72.46 2.00 30.58
CA LEU A 86 -71.78 2.74 31.64
C LEU A 86 -71.70 1.94 32.95
N LYS A 87 -72.81 1.39 33.43
CA LYS A 87 -72.85 0.54 34.64
C LYS A 87 -71.88 -0.62 34.54
N PHE A 88 -71.86 -1.28 33.39
CA PHE A 88 -70.95 -2.39 33.16
C PHE A 88 -69.48 -1.91 33.15
N THR A 89 -69.16 -0.75 32.58
CA THR A 89 -67.79 -0.18 32.57
C THR A 89 -67.34 0.19 33.97
N LEU A 90 -68.20 0.92 34.65
CA LEU A 90 -67.99 1.35 36.01
C LEU A 90 -67.82 0.15 36.93
N GLY A 91 -68.67 -0.88 36.81
CA GLY A 91 -68.58 -2.11 37.61
C GLY A 91 -67.26 -2.85 37.43
N GLN A 92 -66.72 -2.95 36.20
CA GLN A 92 -65.41 -3.59 35.95
C GLN A 92 -64.26 -2.77 36.53
N GLN A 93 -64.26 -1.44 36.31
CA GLN A 93 -63.23 -0.56 36.85
C GLN A 93 -63.25 -0.55 38.39
N ILE A 94 -64.44 -0.56 39.00
CA ILE A 94 -64.61 -0.68 40.46
C ILE A 94 -64.08 -2.03 40.94
N SER A 95 -64.44 -3.13 40.28
CA SER A 95 -63.99 -4.46 40.68
C SER A 95 -62.47 -4.59 40.64
N PHE A 96 -61.84 -4.02 39.61
CA PHE A 96 -60.38 -4.00 39.48
C PHE A 96 -59.69 -3.17 40.56
N GLU A 97 -60.13 -1.92 40.80
CA GLU A 97 -59.55 -1.08 41.84
C GLU A 97 -59.84 -1.60 43.25
N HIS A 98 -60.97 -2.27 43.44
CA HIS A 98 -61.31 -2.99 44.67
C HIS A 98 -60.40 -4.20 44.91
N ALA A 99 -60.19 -5.04 43.90
CA ALA A 99 -59.25 -6.16 44.01
C ALA A 99 -57.82 -5.69 44.33
N LYS A 100 -57.40 -4.54 43.77
CA LYS A 100 -56.11 -3.92 44.13
C LYS A 100 -56.08 -3.46 45.58
N HIS A 101 -57.17 -2.84 46.04
CA HIS A 101 -57.30 -2.42 47.43
C HIS A 101 -57.22 -3.63 48.38
N GLN A 102 -57.95 -4.71 48.10
CA GLN A 102 -57.90 -5.94 48.89
C GLN A 102 -56.50 -6.56 48.92
N PHE A 103 -55.83 -6.65 47.78
CA PHE A 103 -54.46 -7.18 47.72
C PHE A 103 -53.50 -6.36 48.57
N ILE A 104 -53.51 -5.03 48.44
CA ILE A 104 -52.64 -4.15 49.25
C ILE A 104 -52.97 -4.30 50.74
N THR A 105 -54.24 -4.33 51.11
CA THR A 105 -54.66 -4.50 52.50
C THR A 105 -54.21 -5.84 53.08
N ALA A 106 -54.37 -6.93 52.32
CA ALA A 106 -53.91 -8.25 52.72
C ALA A 106 -52.38 -8.32 52.81
N ALA A 107 -51.68 -7.77 51.81
CA ALA A 107 -50.23 -7.69 51.78
C ALA A 107 -49.67 -6.82 52.92
N ASN A 108 -50.35 -5.75 53.33
CA ASN A 108 -49.97 -4.92 54.48
C ASN A 108 -50.23 -5.64 55.82
N SER A 109 -51.29 -6.46 55.87
CA SER A 109 -51.67 -7.22 57.08
C SER A 109 -50.83 -8.48 57.30
N ALA A 110 -50.12 -8.97 56.28
CA ALA A 110 -49.31 -10.18 56.37
C ALA A 110 -48.15 -10.02 57.37
N GLY A 111 -48.13 -10.83 58.44
CA GLY A 111 -47.07 -10.79 59.46
C GLY A 111 -45.81 -11.58 59.09
N ASP A 112 -45.97 -12.59 58.23
CA ASP A 112 -44.94 -13.54 57.82
C ASP A 112 -45.13 -13.98 56.36
N GLU A 113 -44.19 -14.80 55.88
CA GLU A 113 -44.17 -15.28 54.49
C GLU A 113 -45.35 -16.20 54.16
N ALA A 114 -45.87 -16.95 55.13
CA ALA A 114 -47.03 -17.82 54.92
C ALA A 114 -48.31 -17.00 54.74
N ALA A 115 -48.52 -15.97 55.56
CA ALA A 115 -49.63 -15.02 55.41
C ALA A 115 -49.48 -14.20 54.12
N MET A 116 -48.25 -13.84 53.73
CA MET A 116 -47.98 -13.13 52.47
C MET A 116 -48.27 -14.02 51.25
N ALA A 117 -47.86 -15.29 51.28
CA ALA A 117 -48.17 -16.28 50.25
C ALA A 117 -49.68 -16.51 50.09
N GLN A 118 -50.41 -16.56 51.21
CA GLN A 118 -51.88 -16.63 51.18
C GLN A 118 -52.51 -15.38 50.57
N ALA A 119 -52.02 -14.18 50.92
CA ALA A 119 -52.48 -12.94 50.32
C ALA A 119 -52.21 -12.88 48.81
N ILE A 120 -51.04 -13.34 48.37
CA ILE A 120 -50.67 -13.45 46.96
C ILE A 120 -51.63 -14.40 46.23
N SER A 121 -51.75 -15.63 46.71
CA SER A 121 -52.55 -16.67 46.07
C SER A 121 -54.05 -16.32 46.03
N ALA A 122 -54.55 -15.62 47.06
CA ALA A 122 -55.96 -15.24 47.13
C ALA A 122 -56.33 -14.08 46.18
N HIS A 123 -55.40 -13.19 45.83
CA HIS A 123 -55.74 -11.94 45.17
C HIS A 123 -55.08 -11.70 43.81
N LEU A 124 -53.90 -12.26 43.52
CA LEU A 124 -53.21 -11.99 42.23
C LEU A 124 -53.91 -12.62 41.03
N ASP A 125 -54.44 -13.84 41.17
CA ASP A 125 -55.21 -14.51 40.12
C ASP A 125 -56.53 -13.78 39.82
N THR A 126 -57.20 -13.29 40.88
CA THR A 126 -58.40 -12.46 40.76
C THR A 126 -58.09 -11.11 40.09
N LEU A 127 -57.01 -10.45 40.49
CA LEU A 127 -56.53 -9.21 39.88
C LEU A 127 -56.22 -9.37 38.39
N TYR A 128 -55.53 -10.45 38.03
CA TYR A 128 -55.25 -10.80 36.65
C TYR A 128 -56.54 -11.01 35.85
N THR A 129 -57.46 -11.81 36.38
CA THR A 129 -58.76 -12.08 35.73
C THR A 129 -59.52 -10.78 35.45
N HIS A 130 -59.65 -9.90 36.46
CA HIS A 130 -60.30 -8.60 36.28
C HIS A 130 -59.58 -7.71 35.26
N ARG A 131 -58.25 -7.75 35.20
CA ARG A 131 -57.48 -7.01 34.21
C ARG A 131 -57.69 -7.55 32.79
N GLN A 132 -57.74 -8.87 32.63
CA GLN A 132 -58.02 -9.50 31.34
C GLN A 132 -59.45 -9.22 30.87
N ASP A 133 -60.44 -9.24 31.77
CA ASP A 133 -61.82 -8.87 31.44
C ASP A 133 -61.95 -7.42 30.96
N GLN A 134 -61.18 -6.50 31.56
CA GLN A 134 -61.11 -5.10 31.13
C GLN A 134 -60.52 -4.99 29.70
N ILE A 135 -59.42 -5.69 29.42
CA ILE A 135 -58.76 -5.72 28.11
C ILE A 135 -59.67 -6.33 27.04
N ALA A 136 -60.29 -7.47 27.33
CA ALA A 136 -61.20 -8.18 26.43
C ALA A 136 -62.37 -7.31 25.97
N ARG A 137 -62.82 -6.39 26.84
CA ARG A 137 -63.88 -5.45 26.49
C ARG A 137 -63.43 -4.36 25.52
N LEU A 138 -62.22 -3.82 25.70
CA LEU A 138 -61.66 -2.83 24.78
C LEU A 138 -61.48 -3.42 23.38
N ILE A 139 -61.08 -4.69 23.30
CA ILE A 139 -61.05 -5.44 22.03
C ILE A 139 -62.45 -5.51 21.39
N GLY A 140 -63.50 -5.68 22.22
CA GLY A 140 -64.90 -5.72 21.77
C GLY A 140 -65.46 -4.41 21.21
N LEU A 141 -64.75 -3.28 21.33
CA LEU A 141 -65.18 -1.97 20.83
C LEU A 141 -64.73 -1.65 19.39
N GLY A 142 -63.99 -2.56 18.74
CA GLY A 142 -63.65 -2.48 17.30
C GLY A 142 -62.32 -1.80 16.96
N ASP A 143 -61.97 -1.77 15.67
CA ASP A 143 -60.67 -1.39 15.08
C ASP A 143 -60.31 0.11 15.12
N ASP A 144 -60.86 0.88 16.07
CA ASP A 144 -60.58 2.30 16.20
C ASP A 144 -59.09 2.54 16.59
N PRO A 145 -58.33 3.39 15.88
CA PRO A 145 -56.93 3.66 16.19
C PRO A 145 -56.68 4.14 17.63
N ALA A 146 -57.61 4.88 18.23
CA ALA A 146 -57.49 5.34 19.61
C ALA A 146 -57.73 4.19 20.59
N VAL A 147 -58.69 3.30 20.30
CA VAL A 147 -58.94 2.08 21.08
C VAL A 147 -57.75 1.13 20.99
N ARG A 148 -57.15 0.93 19.81
CA ARG A 148 -55.89 0.18 19.66
C ARG A 148 -54.74 0.82 20.43
N ALA A 149 -54.62 2.15 20.41
CA ALA A 149 -53.60 2.85 21.17
C ALA A 149 -53.80 2.69 22.69
N ARG A 150 -55.04 2.67 23.18
CA ARG A 150 -55.32 2.40 24.60
C ARG A 150 -55.09 0.94 24.97
N LEU A 151 -55.53 0.01 24.12
CA LEU A 151 -55.27 -1.42 24.30
C LEU A 151 -53.76 -1.65 24.44
N GLN A 152 -52.99 -1.09 23.52
CA GLN A 152 -51.54 -1.10 23.57
C GLN A 152 -51.00 -0.47 24.86
N GLN A 153 -51.49 0.69 25.29
CA GLN A 153 -51.08 1.30 26.57
C GLN A 153 -51.38 0.42 27.81
N LEU A 154 -52.46 -0.36 27.78
CA LEU A 154 -52.83 -1.25 28.89
C LEU A 154 -52.07 -2.57 28.85
N GLU A 155 -51.73 -3.06 27.65
CA GLU A 155 -50.83 -4.20 27.46
C GLU A 155 -49.39 -3.84 27.86
N ASP A 156 -48.96 -2.61 27.58
CA ASP A 156 -47.65 -2.05 27.92
C ASP A 156 -47.56 -1.53 29.36
N ASP A 157 -48.69 -1.49 30.10
CA ASP A 157 -48.71 -1.06 31.50
C ASP A 157 -47.84 -2.00 32.35
N PRO A 158 -46.82 -1.48 33.08
CA PRO A 158 -45.92 -2.30 33.89
C PRO A 158 -46.65 -3.26 34.83
N TYR A 159 -47.83 -2.86 35.32
CA TYR A 159 -48.67 -3.73 36.14
C TYR A 159 -49.19 -4.96 35.39
N THR A 160 -49.72 -4.76 34.18
CA THR A 160 -50.24 -5.85 33.34
C THR A 160 -49.13 -6.81 32.95
N ILE A 161 -47.96 -6.28 32.58
CA ILE A 161 -46.79 -7.08 32.18
C ILE A 161 -46.38 -8.01 33.33
N VAL A 162 -46.23 -7.47 34.54
CA VAL A 162 -45.82 -8.23 35.73
C VAL A 162 -46.86 -9.28 36.10
N LEU A 163 -48.17 -8.95 36.07
CA LEU A 163 -49.23 -9.93 36.34
C LEU A 163 -49.21 -11.09 35.33
N ASN A 164 -49.03 -10.80 34.04
CA ASN A 164 -48.93 -11.82 33.00
C ASN A 164 -47.73 -12.77 33.23
N LYS A 165 -46.61 -12.24 33.74
CA LYS A 165 -45.40 -13.04 34.04
C LYS A 165 -45.60 -14.03 35.19
N ILE A 166 -46.39 -13.67 36.21
CA ILE A 166 -46.42 -14.42 37.48
C ILE A 166 -47.61 -15.38 37.62
N VAL A 167 -48.75 -15.11 36.98
CA VAL A 167 -50.01 -15.85 37.23
C VAL A 167 -49.92 -17.34 36.86
N GLY A 168 -49.19 -17.67 35.80
CA GLY A 168 -48.97 -19.07 35.38
C GLY A 168 -48.14 -19.90 36.38
N ARG A 169 -47.49 -19.26 37.35
CA ARG A 169 -46.61 -19.88 38.35
C ARG A 169 -47.18 -19.81 39.77
N LEU A 170 -48.36 -19.23 39.99
CA LEU A 170 -48.92 -19.09 41.36
C LEU A 170 -49.20 -20.43 42.07
N THR A 171 -49.30 -21.53 41.32
CA THR A 171 -49.46 -22.89 41.87
C THR A 171 -48.13 -23.55 42.25
N ASP A 172 -47.00 -22.98 41.83
CA ASP A 172 -45.66 -23.42 42.23
C ASP A 172 -45.37 -22.91 43.64
N THR A 173 -45.31 -23.85 44.58
CA THR A 173 -45.09 -23.55 46.00
C THR A 173 -43.72 -22.95 46.31
N GLY A 174 -42.69 -23.22 45.48
CA GLY A 174 -41.35 -22.66 45.63
C GLY A 174 -41.31 -21.22 45.16
N PHE A 175 -41.77 -20.98 43.92
CA PHE A 175 -41.94 -19.63 43.40
C PHE A 175 -42.82 -18.75 44.31
N LEU A 176 -43.94 -19.29 44.80
CA LEU A 176 -44.84 -18.55 45.69
C LEU A 176 -44.18 -18.20 47.04
N ALA A 177 -43.34 -19.08 47.58
CA ALA A 177 -42.59 -18.82 48.81
C ALA A 177 -41.53 -17.74 48.60
N ASP A 178 -40.78 -17.81 47.49
CA ASP A 178 -39.75 -16.81 47.16
C ASP A 178 -40.37 -15.44 46.85
N LEU A 179 -41.48 -15.43 46.12
CA LEU A 179 -42.27 -14.23 45.84
C LEU A 179 -42.80 -13.61 47.14
N ALA A 180 -43.31 -14.43 48.06
CA ALA A 180 -43.77 -13.99 49.37
C ALA A 180 -42.63 -13.41 50.23
N ALA A 181 -41.46 -14.05 50.24
CA ALA A 181 -40.27 -13.56 50.94
C ALA A 181 -39.77 -12.23 50.35
N GLY A 182 -39.71 -12.13 49.03
CA GLY A 182 -39.31 -10.92 48.30
C GLY A 182 -40.24 -9.75 48.60
N LEU A 183 -41.55 -9.95 48.51
CA LEU A 183 -42.55 -8.92 48.83
C LEU A 183 -42.49 -8.49 50.30
N LEU A 184 -42.32 -9.44 51.23
CA LEU A 184 -42.21 -9.14 52.65
C LEU A 184 -40.93 -8.33 52.97
N ALA A 185 -39.82 -8.66 52.29
CA ALA A 185 -38.58 -7.91 52.40
C ALA A 185 -38.71 -6.50 51.81
N ALA A 186 -39.32 -6.36 50.62
CA ALA A 186 -39.54 -5.08 49.98
C ALA A 186 -40.43 -4.16 50.84
N ARG A 187 -41.52 -4.69 51.42
CA ARG A 187 -42.38 -3.94 52.35
C ARG A 187 -41.61 -3.39 53.55
N ARG A 188 -40.63 -4.16 54.06
CA ARG A 188 -39.76 -3.72 55.17
C ARG A 188 -38.73 -2.68 54.73
N ALA A 189 -38.38 -2.62 53.45
CA ALA A 189 -37.29 -1.81 52.91
C ALA A 189 -37.72 -0.41 52.44
N ILE A 190 -39.01 -0.14 52.24
CA ILE A 190 -39.53 1.20 51.92
C ILE A 190 -39.21 2.12 53.12
N GLU A 191 -38.25 3.05 52.93
CA GLU A 191 -37.54 3.77 53.99
C GLU A 191 -38.45 4.67 54.86
N GLY A 192 -38.76 4.25 56.10
CA GLY A 192 -39.39 5.12 57.12
C GLY A 192 -40.27 4.42 58.16
N ASP A 193 -40.98 5.22 58.98
CA ASP A 193 -41.92 4.78 60.04
C ASP A 193 -43.24 4.18 59.49
N VAL A 194 -43.42 4.12 58.17
CA VAL A 194 -44.60 3.53 57.52
C VAL A 194 -44.21 2.17 56.95
N LYS A 195 -44.64 1.09 57.61
CA LYS A 195 -44.33 -0.31 57.25
C LYS A 195 -45.38 -0.93 56.31
N GLU A 196 -46.02 -0.10 55.51
CA GLU A 196 -47.20 -0.44 54.72
C GLU A 196 -47.02 0.08 53.29
N PHE A 197 -47.41 -0.70 52.30
CA PHE A 197 -47.56 -0.26 50.93
C PHE A 197 -48.69 0.77 50.86
N ALA A 198 -48.33 2.02 50.57
CA ALA A 198 -49.30 3.11 50.42
C ALA A 198 -49.90 3.17 49.00
N GLU A 199 -49.15 2.76 47.98
CA GLU A 199 -49.51 2.86 46.56
C GLU A 199 -49.19 1.56 45.80
N ILE A 200 -49.70 1.41 44.57
CA ILE A 200 -49.38 0.23 43.74
C ILE A 200 -47.92 0.19 43.35
N ILE A 201 -47.32 1.34 43.00
CA ILE A 201 -46.03 1.39 42.29
C ILE A 201 -44.92 0.62 43.04
N PRO A 202 -44.74 0.78 44.37
CA PRO A 202 -43.77 0.00 45.12
C PRO A 202 -44.06 -1.51 45.12
N VAL A 203 -45.34 -1.89 45.05
CA VAL A 203 -45.77 -3.30 44.95
C VAL A 203 -45.43 -3.86 43.57
N ILE A 204 -45.63 -3.10 42.48
CA ILE A 204 -45.25 -3.52 41.13
C ILE A 204 -43.74 -3.75 41.03
N ALA A 205 -42.94 -2.82 41.54
CA ALA A 205 -41.49 -2.94 41.53
C ALA A 205 -41.02 -4.17 42.34
N ALA A 206 -41.65 -4.43 43.49
CA ALA A 206 -41.35 -5.61 44.29
C ALA A 206 -41.78 -6.92 43.60
N LEU A 207 -42.94 -6.94 42.93
CA LEU A 207 -43.45 -8.08 42.18
C LEU A 207 -42.58 -8.39 40.94
N ASP A 208 -42.16 -7.37 40.18
CA ASP A 208 -41.30 -7.54 39.01
C ASP A 208 -39.94 -8.09 39.42
N GLN A 209 -39.32 -7.50 40.46
CA GLN A 209 -38.04 -7.98 41.01
C GLN A 209 -38.13 -9.42 41.54
N ALA A 210 -39.26 -9.81 42.14
CA ALA A 210 -39.48 -11.16 42.62
C ALA A 210 -39.85 -12.15 41.50
N SER A 211 -40.46 -11.68 40.40
CA SER A 211 -40.72 -12.50 39.21
C SER A 211 -39.43 -12.93 38.49
N ASP A 212 -38.38 -12.13 38.60
CA ASP A 212 -37.05 -12.39 38.06
C ASP A 212 -36.08 -13.03 39.09
N ALA A 213 -36.53 -13.27 40.32
CA ALA A 213 -35.70 -13.81 41.39
C ALA A 213 -35.45 -15.32 41.26
N SER A 214 -34.26 -15.71 41.73
CA SER A 214 -33.57 -16.99 41.64
C SER A 214 -34.42 -18.22 41.97
N ASP A 215 -34.95 -18.91 40.97
CA ASP A 215 -35.13 -20.35 41.09
C ASP A 215 -33.73 -20.97 41.19
N ALA A 216 -33.24 -21.12 42.42
CA ALA A 216 -31.90 -21.60 42.69
C ALA A 216 -31.69 -23.03 42.16
N THR A 217 -32.75 -23.81 42.04
CA THR A 217 -32.71 -25.18 41.49
C THR A 217 -32.53 -25.13 39.98
N LEU A 218 -33.27 -24.28 39.29
CA LEU A 218 -33.14 -24.08 37.85
C LEU A 218 -31.80 -23.43 37.50
N LEU A 219 -31.38 -22.39 38.23
CA LEU A 219 -30.07 -21.76 38.04
C LEU A 219 -28.94 -22.77 38.26
N ALA A 220 -29.03 -23.64 39.28
CA ALA A 220 -28.07 -24.71 39.47
C ALA A 220 -28.13 -25.74 38.34
N ALA A 221 -29.31 -26.15 37.87
CA ALA A 221 -29.45 -27.12 36.79
C ALA A 221 -28.74 -26.68 35.50
N PHE A 222 -28.79 -25.39 35.14
CA PHE A 222 -28.11 -24.85 33.98
C PHE A 222 -26.62 -24.52 34.25
N ASN A 223 -26.30 -23.95 35.41
CA ASN A 223 -24.92 -23.56 35.74
C ASN A 223 -24.02 -24.76 36.04
N ASP A 224 -24.57 -25.83 36.63
CA ASP A 224 -23.82 -27.04 37.02
C ASP A 224 -23.86 -28.14 35.93
N ALA A 225 -24.57 -27.91 34.81
CA ALA A 225 -24.64 -28.87 33.70
C ALA A 225 -23.25 -29.18 33.15
N ALA A 226 -22.80 -30.43 33.25
CA ALA A 226 -21.43 -30.80 32.87
C ALA A 226 -21.17 -30.76 31.35
N ASP A 227 -22.23 -30.89 30.54
CA ASP A 227 -22.18 -30.88 29.09
C ASP A 227 -23.53 -30.48 28.48
N TRP A 228 -23.56 -30.39 27.16
CA TRP A 228 -24.75 -30.02 26.39
C TRP A 228 -25.95 -30.95 26.63
N SER A 229 -25.73 -32.22 26.96
CA SER A 229 -26.81 -33.18 27.19
C SER A 229 -27.47 -32.95 28.54
N ALA A 230 -26.70 -32.55 29.55
CA ALA A 230 -27.22 -32.11 30.84
C ALA A 230 -28.00 -30.77 30.72
N VAL A 231 -27.57 -29.87 29.82
CA VAL A 231 -28.31 -28.64 29.52
C VAL A 231 -29.67 -28.93 28.89
N LEU A 232 -29.75 -29.89 27.96
CA LEU A 232 -31.03 -30.28 27.35
C LEU A 232 -31.96 -30.95 28.36
N ALA A 233 -31.44 -31.84 29.20
CA ALA A 233 -32.22 -32.43 30.28
C ALA A 233 -32.79 -31.34 31.21
N ALA A 234 -32.01 -30.29 31.51
CA ALA A 234 -32.48 -29.16 32.30
C ALA A 234 -33.58 -28.35 31.59
N ILE A 235 -33.53 -28.20 30.25
CA ILE A 235 -34.60 -27.58 29.46
C ILE A 235 -35.87 -28.43 29.48
N ASP A 236 -35.75 -29.74 29.29
CA ASP A 236 -36.90 -30.67 29.28
C ASP A 236 -37.59 -30.73 30.65
N ASP A 237 -36.80 -30.84 31.72
CA ASP A 237 -37.31 -30.95 33.09
C ASP A 237 -37.98 -29.65 33.59
N ASN A 238 -37.63 -28.49 32.99
CA ASN A 238 -38.10 -27.16 33.43
C ASN A 238 -38.81 -26.36 32.32
N GLY A 239 -39.23 -27.02 31.23
CA GLY A 239 -39.63 -26.36 29.99
C GLY A 239 -40.78 -25.35 30.12
N SER A 240 -41.72 -25.55 31.05
CA SER A 240 -42.81 -24.61 31.32
C SER A 240 -42.35 -23.28 31.94
N THR A 241 -41.14 -23.24 32.48
CA THR A 241 -40.57 -22.09 33.19
C THR A 241 -39.60 -21.29 32.30
N VAL A 242 -38.93 -21.96 31.35
CA VAL A 242 -37.93 -21.35 30.46
C VAL A 242 -38.39 -21.16 29.01
N LEU A 243 -39.50 -21.78 28.59
CA LEU A 243 -40.04 -21.64 27.22
C LEU A 243 -41.38 -20.89 27.23
N ASP A 244 -41.62 -20.06 26.22
CA ASP A 244 -43.00 -19.62 25.92
C ASP A 244 -43.73 -20.63 25.02
N ALA A 245 -45.05 -20.48 24.89
CA ALA A 245 -45.89 -21.37 24.10
C ALA A 245 -45.45 -21.46 22.62
N SER A 246 -44.91 -20.36 22.07
CA SER A 246 -44.41 -20.30 20.70
C SER A 246 -43.12 -21.10 20.54
N SER A 247 -42.19 -20.99 21.47
CA SER A 247 -40.88 -21.65 21.43
C SER A 247 -40.96 -23.12 21.80
N ALA A 248 -41.89 -23.48 22.69
CA ALA A 248 -42.25 -24.88 22.94
C ALA A 248 -42.85 -25.55 21.70
N ALA A 249 -43.67 -24.83 20.93
CA ALA A 249 -44.18 -25.31 19.65
C ALA A 249 -43.08 -25.40 18.57
N ILE A 250 -42.15 -24.45 18.52
CA ILE A 250 -41.00 -24.48 17.61
C ILE A 250 -40.08 -25.67 17.91
N LEU A 251 -39.81 -25.98 19.18
CA LEU A 251 -39.05 -27.16 19.57
C LEU A 251 -39.71 -28.47 19.07
N GLN A 252 -41.04 -28.55 19.06
CA GLN A 252 -41.78 -29.70 18.52
C GLN A 252 -41.79 -29.77 16.98
N ILE A 253 -41.49 -28.66 16.30
CA ILE A 253 -41.38 -28.58 14.83
C ILE A 253 -40.00 -29.06 14.37
N LEU A 254 -38.96 -28.95 15.21
CA LEU A 254 -37.63 -29.47 14.91
C LEU A 254 -37.68 -31.02 14.83
N PRO A 255 -37.28 -31.66 13.72
CA PRO A 255 -37.47 -33.10 13.57
C PRO A 255 -36.61 -33.95 14.52
N ASP A 256 -37.21 -35.00 15.09
CA ASP A 256 -36.57 -36.04 15.92
C ASP A 256 -35.31 -36.61 15.25
N GLY A 257 -34.15 -36.33 15.83
CA GLY A 257 -32.87 -36.80 15.28
C GLY A 257 -31.61 -36.47 16.10
N GLY A 258 -31.73 -35.88 17.29
CA GLY A 258 -30.60 -35.62 18.21
C GLY A 258 -29.66 -34.48 17.80
N GLU A 259 -29.33 -34.33 16.51
CA GLU A 259 -28.30 -33.36 16.06
C GLU A 259 -28.67 -31.88 16.31
N ARG A 260 -29.97 -31.55 16.27
CA ARG A 260 -30.46 -30.16 16.47
C ARG A 260 -30.65 -29.81 17.95
N GLU A 261 -31.20 -30.75 18.73
CA GLU A 261 -31.26 -30.62 20.18
C GLU A 261 -29.83 -30.51 20.73
N GLU A 262 -28.90 -31.33 20.23
CA GLU A 262 -27.47 -31.23 20.52
C GLU A 262 -26.90 -29.84 20.20
N ALA A 263 -27.26 -29.23 19.07
CA ALA A 263 -26.82 -27.87 18.72
C ALA A 263 -27.37 -26.79 19.67
N ILE A 264 -28.63 -26.93 20.12
CA ILE A 264 -29.22 -26.05 21.13
C ILE A 264 -28.48 -26.22 22.46
N GLY A 265 -28.33 -27.45 22.95
CA GLY A 265 -27.61 -27.74 24.19
C GLY A 265 -26.16 -27.26 24.16
N ARG A 266 -25.46 -27.44 23.03
CA ARG A 266 -24.08 -26.97 22.85
C ARG A 266 -23.99 -25.46 22.84
N GLY A 267 -24.90 -24.77 22.16
CA GLY A 267 -24.93 -23.31 22.11
C GLY A 267 -25.17 -22.69 23.49
N ILE A 268 -26.10 -23.26 24.27
CA ILE A 268 -26.38 -22.79 25.64
C ILE A 268 -25.20 -23.08 26.59
N ASN A 269 -24.59 -24.27 26.48
CA ASN A 269 -23.39 -24.62 27.24
C ASN A 269 -22.21 -23.68 26.89
N GLU A 270 -22.03 -23.36 25.61
CA GLU A 270 -21.01 -22.43 25.13
C GLU A 270 -21.24 -21.00 25.67
N ILE A 271 -22.48 -20.50 25.68
CA ILE A 271 -22.82 -19.21 26.29
C ILE A 271 -22.41 -19.19 27.77
N ARG A 272 -22.75 -20.22 28.55
CA ARG A 272 -22.35 -20.28 29.96
C ARG A 272 -20.82 -20.32 30.12
N ASP A 273 -20.13 -21.17 29.36
CA ASP A 273 -18.67 -21.32 29.46
C ASP A 273 -17.93 -20.02 29.07
N LEU A 274 -18.53 -19.19 28.21
CA LEU A 274 -17.97 -17.92 27.76
C LEU A 274 -18.27 -16.75 28.70
N PHE A 275 -19.47 -16.68 29.26
CA PHE A 275 -19.96 -15.50 29.99
C PHE A 275 -20.10 -15.72 31.51
N GLY A 276 -19.81 -16.93 31.99
CA GLY A 276 -19.96 -17.33 33.38
C GLY A 276 -21.38 -17.77 33.72
N ASN A 277 -21.61 -18.01 35.02
CA ASN A 277 -22.90 -18.51 35.50
C ASN A 277 -24.03 -17.49 35.26
N PHE A 278 -25.19 -17.98 34.84
CA PHE A 278 -26.41 -17.17 34.74
C PHE A 278 -26.82 -16.67 36.13
N GLY A 279 -27.07 -15.36 36.24
CA GLY A 279 -27.44 -14.70 37.49
C GLY A 279 -28.94 -14.67 37.79
N THR A 280 -29.79 -14.83 36.77
CA THR A 280 -31.26 -14.79 36.90
C THR A 280 -31.91 -15.80 35.95
N VAL A 281 -33.13 -16.23 36.28
CA VAL A 281 -33.94 -17.13 35.43
C VAL A 281 -34.28 -16.45 34.09
N GLY A 282 -34.46 -15.13 34.10
CA GLY A 282 -34.67 -14.34 32.87
C GLY A 282 -33.50 -14.44 31.89
N ALA A 283 -32.25 -14.40 32.38
CA ALA A 283 -31.07 -14.55 31.53
C ALA A 283 -30.95 -15.96 30.93
N VAL A 284 -31.32 -17.00 31.69
CA VAL A 284 -31.41 -18.38 31.18
C VAL A 284 -32.45 -18.46 30.06
N ARG A 285 -33.63 -17.88 30.28
CA ARG A 285 -34.74 -17.88 29.33
C ARG A 285 -34.38 -17.17 28.02
N GLU A 286 -33.80 -15.98 28.10
CA GLU A 286 -33.40 -15.21 26.91
C GLU A 286 -32.38 -15.97 26.06
N ALA A 287 -31.37 -16.58 26.70
CA ALA A 287 -30.37 -17.38 26.01
C ALA A 287 -31.00 -18.61 25.31
N VAL A 288 -31.89 -19.33 26.00
CA VAL A 288 -32.59 -20.52 25.46
C VAL A 288 -33.46 -20.14 24.26
N LEU A 289 -34.28 -19.10 24.38
CA LEU A 289 -35.19 -18.66 23.30
C LEU A 289 -34.41 -18.20 22.06
N GLN A 290 -33.34 -17.42 22.25
CA GLN A 290 -32.51 -16.94 21.14
C GLN A 290 -31.83 -18.10 20.39
N GLN A 291 -31.29 -19.08 21.13
CA GLN A 291 -30.63 -20.22 20.52
C GLN A 291 -31.62 -21.12 19.76
N ILE A 292 -32.85 -21.30 20.28
CA ILE A 292 -33.92 -22.02 19.57
C ILE A 292 -34.27 -21.32 18.26
N ALA A 293 -34.40 -19.99 18.27
CA ALA A 293 -34.71 -19.21 17.07
C ALA A 293 -33.60 -19.35 16.00
N VAL A 294 -32.33 -19.32 16.42
CA VAL A 294 -31.17 -19.53 15.52
C VAL A 294 -31.20 -20.92 14.88
N GLU A 295 -31.41 -21.98 15.67
CA GLU A 295 -31.42 -23.35 15.14
C GLU A 295 -32.67 -23.63 14.28
N HIS A 296 -33.80 -23.01 14.58
CA HIS A 296 -35.00 -23.07 13.74
C HIS A 296 -34.79 -22.36 12.39
N ALA A 297 -34.22 -21.15 12.38
CA ALA A 297 -33.91 -20.43 11.15
C ALA A 297 -32.91 -21.21 10.27
N LYS A 298 -31.89 -21.82 10.88
CA LYS A 298 -30.97 -22.73 10.19
C LYS A 298 -31.73 -23.92 9.58
N HIS A 299 -32.62 -24.55 10.34
CA HIS A 299 -33.38 -25.70 9.87
C HIS A 299 -34.25 -25.36 8.65
N MET A 300 -35.02 -24.27 8.71
CA MET A 300 -35.85 -23.79 7.61
C MET A 300 -35.02 -23.48 6.35
N PHE A 301 -33.88 -22.83 6.52
CA PHE A 301 -32.95 -22.55 5.41
C PHE A 301 -32.42 -23.83 4.75
N PHE A 302 -32.04 -24.84 5.54
CA PHE A 302 -31.56 -26.12 5.01
C PHE A 302 -32.64 -26.90 4.29
N GLU A 303 -33.85 -26.90 4.83
CA GLU A 303 -34.98 -27.54 4.16
C GLU A 303 -35.28 -26.86 2.83
N ALA A 304 -35.27 -25.53 2.78
CA ALA A 304 -35.47 -24.76 1.56
C ALA A 304 -34.39 -25.06 0.49
N ILE A 305 -33.10 -25.07 0.85
CA ILE A 305 -32.01 -25.41 -0.09
C ILE A 305 -32.12 -26.87 -0.59
N ASN A 306 -32.44 -27.80 0.30
CA ASN A 306 -32.52 -29.22 -0.05
C ASN A 306 -33.75 -29.55 -0.91
N THR A 307 -34.82 -28.76 -0.79
CA THR A 307 -36.07 -28.96 -1.55
C THR A 307 -36.12 -28.18 -2.87
N ALA A 308 -35.24 -27.19 -3.06
CA ALA A 308 -35.16 -26.40 -4.29
C ALA A 308 -34.93 -27.27 -5.54
N GLY A 309 -35.85 -27.22 -6.51
CA GLY A 309 -35.78 -28.03 -7.74
C GLY A 309 -35.04 -27.36 -8.88
N ASP A 310 -34.88 -26.03 -8.81
CA ASP A 310 -34.35 -25.18 -9.87
C ASP A 310 -33.71 -23.90 -9.29
N ALA A 311 -33.11 -23.08 -10.16
CA ALA A 311 -32.46 -21.84 -9.73
C ALA A 311 -33.44 -20.80 -9.15
N SER A 312 -34.72 -20.83 -9.54
CA SER A 312 -35.72 -19.88 -9.03
C SER A 312 -36.16 -20.22 -7.61
N SER A 313 -36.39 -21.50 -7.32
CA SER A 313 -36.66 -21.99 -5.97
C SER A 313 -35.41 -21.91 -5.07
N MET A 314 -34.21 -22.05 -5.63
CA MET A 314 -32.96 -21.80 -4.91
C MET A 314 -32.79 -20.32 -4.55
N ALA A 315 -33.13 -19.41 -5.45
CA ALA A 315 -33.12 -17.96 -5.17
C ALA A 315 -34.10 -17.58 -4.05
N GLN A 316 -35.28 -18.22 -4.00
CA GLN A 316 -36.23 -18.05 -2.91
C GLN A 316 -35.67 -18.57 -1.58
N ALA A 317 -34.99 -19.73 -1.59
CA ALA A 317 -34.33 -20.28 -0.42
C ALA A 317 -33.21 -19.36 0.11
N LEU A 318 -32.46 -18.68 -0.77
CA LEU A 318 -31.46 -17.68 -0.40
C LEU A 318 -32.08 -16.44 0.27
N GLY A 319 -33.36 -16.14 0.04
CA GLY A 319 -34.07 -15.07 0.74
C GLY A 319 -34.14 -15.26 2.26
N GLU A 320 -34.10 -16.51 2.74
CA GLU A 320 -34.08 -16.84 4.17
C GLU A 320 -32.74 -16.52 4.85
N VAL A 321 -31.68 -16.24 4.07
CA VAL A 321 -30.35 -15.83 4.58
C VAL A 321 -30.43 -14.49 5.33
N ALA A 322 -31.34 -13.59 4.94
CA ALA A 322 -31.53 -12.32 5.64
C ALA A 322 -31.96 -12.55 7.10
N THR A 323 -32.92 -13.45 7.31
CA THR A 323 -33.39 -13.85 8.64
C THR A 323 -32.27 -14.49 9.45
N LEU A 324 -31.51 -15.41 8.86
CA LEU A 324 -30.40 -16.10 9.54
C LEU A 324 -29.24 -15.15 9.91
N SER A 325 -28.88 -14.24 9.00
CA SER A 325 -27.88 -13.19 9.21
C SER A 325 -28.30 -12.25 10.33
N LEU A 326 -29.57 -11.84 10.39
CA LEU A 326 -30.08 -10.93 11.42
C LEU A 326 -30.06 -11.59 12.81
N HIS A 327 -30.47 -12.86 12.93
CA HIS A 327 -30.37 -13.60 14.19
C HIS A 327 -28.91 -13.79 14.64
N ARG A 328 -27.99 -14.05 13.69
CA ARG A 328 -26.55 -14.16 13.96
C ARG A 328 -25.93 -12.85 14.41
N GLN A 329 -26.34 -11.72 13.83
CA GLN A 329 -25.90 -10.38 14.23
C GLN A 329 -26.43 -10.01 15.62
N ALA A 330 -27.70 -10.28 15.91
CA ALA A 330 -28.27 -10.07 17.25
C ALA A 330 -27.51 -10.89 18.31
N GLN A 331 -27.08 -12.10 17.98
CA GLN A 331 -26.23 -12.94 18.83
C GLN A 331 -24.86 -12.30 19.08
N ILE A 332 -24.20 -11.80 18.04
CA ILE A 332 -22.90 -11.10 18.17
C ILE A 332 -23.03 -9.78 18.94
N GLU A 333 -24.12 -9.04 18.75
CA GLU A 333 -24.39 -7.77 19.44
C GLU A 333 -24.61 -7.98 20.93
N LEU A 334 -25.42 -8.98 21.31
CA LEU A 334 -25.61 -9.41 22.69
C LEU A 334 -24.25 -9.72 23.36
N TRP A 335 -23.37 -10.41 22.63
CA TRP A 335 -22.04 -10.82 23.10
C TRP A 335 -21.01 -9.68 23.13
N SER A 336 -21.20 -8.62 22.35
CA SER A 336 -20.26 -7.50 22.20
C SER A 336 -20.25 -6.54 23.39
N ASN A 337 -21.20 -6.66 24.33
CA ASN A 337 -21.28 -5.83 25.53
C ASN A 337 -20.34 -6.27 26.67
N SER A 338 -19.62 -7.39 26.51
CA SER A 338 -18.68 -7.88 27.52
C SER A 338 -17.40 -7.04 27.57
N THR A 339 -16.83 -6.88 28.77
CA THR A 339 -15.53 -6.23 29.00
C THR A 339 -14.39 -7.22 29.25
N ASP A 340 -14.67 -8.53 29.23
CA ASP A 340 -13.67 -9.57 29.41
C ASP A 340 -12.80 -9.72 28.14
N PRO A 341 -11.45 -9.60 28.23
CA PRO A 341 -10.55 -9.68 27.08
C PRO A 341 -10.62 -11.01 26.30
N GLU A 342 -10.87 -12.14 26.95
CA GLU A 342 -10.99 -13.44 26.27
C GLU A 342 -12.30 -13.53 25.48
N VAL A 343 -13.36 -12.97 26.04
CA VAL A 343 -14.67 -12.86 25.39
C VAL A 343 -14.60 -11.91 24.20
N VAL A 344 -13.95 -10.75 24.35
CA VAL A 344 -13.72 -9.79 23.25
C VAL A 344 -12.95 -10.47 22.10
N ALA A 345 -11.86 -11.18 22.41
CA ALA A 345 -11.08 -11.88 21.38
C ALA A 345 -11.88 -12.97 20.64
N ARG A 346 -12.77 -13.68 21.34
CA ARG A 346 -13.64 -14.71 20.76
C ARG A 346 -14.79 -14.11 19.95
N VAL A 347 -15.37 -12.98 20.39
CA VAL A 347 -16.35 -12.21 19.61
C VAL A 347 -15.72 -11.72 18.30
N GLU A 348 -14.49 -11.24 18.33
CA GLU A 348 -13.75 -10.87 17.11
C GLU A 348 -13.48 -12.09 16.22
N ALA A 349 -13.13 -13.25 16.79
CA ALA A 349 -13.00 -14.50 16.03
C ALA A 349 -14.33 -14.96 15.39
N LEU A 350 -15.46 -14.77 16.08
CA LEU A 350 -16.80 -15.09 15.58
C LEU A 350 -17.24 -14.15 14.46
N LYS A 351 -16.92 -12.85 14.56
CA LYS A 351 -17.10 -11.86 13.49
C LYS A 351 -16.25 -12.20 12.25
N ALA A 352 -15.02 -12.67 12.47
CA ALA A 352 -14.10 -13.08 11.42
C ALA A 352 -14.37 -14.49 10.84
N ALA A 353 -15.26 -15.28 11.46
CA ALA A 353 -15.55 -16.63 11.00
C ALA A 353 -16.19 -16.62 9.60
N ALA A 354 -15.75 -17.53 8.73
CA ALA A 354 -16.25 -17.67 7.36
C ALA A 354 -17.78 -17.71 7.30
N TYR A 355 -18.43 -18.42 8.22
CA TYR A 355 -19.89 -18.46 8.36
C TYR A 355 -20.52 -17.07 8.48
N THR A 356 -19.99 -16.22 9.36
CA THR A 356 -20.54 -14.90 9.66
C THR A 356 -20.26 -13.92 8.50
N ARG A 357 -19.05 -13.98 7.93
CA ARG A 357 -18.66 -13.21 6.73
C ARG A 357 -19.59 -13.50 5.56
N VAL A 358 -19.74 -14.78 5.21
CA VAL A 358 -20.51 -15.26 4.07
C VAL A 358 -21.99 -14.90 4.19
N LEU A 359 -22.60 -15.05 5.38
CA LEU A 359 -23.99 -14.65 5.60
C LEU A 359 -24.21 -13.14 5.37
N ASN A 360 -23.30 -12.31 5.86
CA ASN A 360 -23.40 -10.85 5.70
C ASN A 360 -23.21 -10.43 4.24
N GLU A 361 -22.30 -11.08 3.53
CA GLU A 361 -22.02 -10.78 2.13
C GLU A 361 -23.18 -11.16 1.21
N ILE A 362 -23.80 -12.32 1.43
CA ILE A 362 -25.03 -12.68 0.72
C ILE A 362 -26.13 -11.68 1.05
N HIS A 363 -26.39 -11.42 2.34
CA HIS A 363 -27.44 -10.51 2.78
C HIS A 363 -27.32 -9.14 2.07
N ALA A 364 -26.12 -8.56 2.05
CA ALA A 364 -25.86 -7.26 1.44
C ALA A 364 -26.14 -7.21 -0.09
N ARG A 365 -26.19 -8.38 -0.74
CA ARG A 365 -26.34 -8.52 -2.20
C ARG A 365 -27.63 -9.22 -2.60
N LEU A 366 -28.55 -9.50 -1.67
CA LEU A 366 -29.84 -10.12 -1.99
C LEU A 366 -30.70 -9.27 -2.94
N ASP A 367 -30.48 -7.96 -2.98
CA ASP A 367 -31.15 -7.04 -3.92
C ASP A 367 -30.54 -7.05 -5.34
N ASP A 368 -29.35 -7.64 -5.54
CA ASP A 368 -28.70 -7.80 -6.85
C ASP A 368 -29.19 -9.08 -7.53
N ALA A 369 -30.18 -8.93 -8.41
CA ALA A 369 -30.79 -10.03 -9.14
C ALA A 369 -29.77 -10.88 -9.95
N ALA A 370 -28.72 -10.26 -10.49
CA ALA A 370 -27.71 -10.98 -11.29
C ALA A 370 -26.79 -11.83 -10.39
N PHE A 371 -26.44 -11.30 -9.22
CA PHE A 371 -25.72 -12.07 -8.20
C PHE A 371 -26.55 -13.25 -7.71
N VAL A 372 -27.83 -13.03 -7.34
CA VAL A 372 -28.72 -14.07 -6.84
C VAL A 372 -28.94 -15.17 -7.88
N GLU A 373 -29.13 -14.83 -9.15
CA GLU A 373 -29.28 -15.80 -10.24
C GLU A 373 -28.02 -16.66 -10.42
N SER A 374 -26.83 -16.02 -10.47
CA SER A 374 -25.54 -16.71 -10.61
C SER A 374 -25.24 -17.63 -9.43
N LEU A 375 -25.41 -17.13 -8.20
CA LEU A 375 -25.19 -17.89 -6.97
C LEU A 375 -26.15 -19.09 -6.89
N SER A 376 -27.44 -18.88 -7.20
CA SER A 376 -28.45 -19.94 -7.20
C SER A 376 -28.10 -21.08 -8.17
N ALA A 377 -27.69 -20.74 -9.39
CA ALA A 377 -27.31 -21.73 -10.40
C ALA A 377 -26.07 -22.54 -9.99
N ARG A 378 -25.07 -21.88 -9.39
CA ARG A 378 -23.83 -22.53 -8.92
C ARG A 378 -24.08 -23.41 -7.70
N LEU A 379 -24.86 -22.92 -6.73
CA LEU A 379 -25.21 -23.67 -5.52
C LEU A 379 -26.01 -24.93 -5.88
N LEU A 380 -26.94 -24.83 -6.83
CA LEU A 380 -27.68 -25.96 -7.37
C LEU A 380 -26.74 -27.00 -8.02
N ALA A 381 -25.79 -26.54 -8.84
CA ALA A 381 -24.81 -27.42 -9.49
C ALA A 381 -23.89 -28.12 -8.49
N VAL A 382 -23.40 -27.41 -7.46
CA VAL A 382 -22.55 -27.98 -6.41
C VAL A 382 -23.33 -29.01 -5.59
N ARG A 383 -24.57 -28.69 -5.18
CA ARG A 383 -25.44 -29.64 -4.47
C ARG A 383 -25.58 -30.95 -5.22
N ASP A 384 -25.94 -30.85 -6.50
CA ASP A 384 -26.25 -32.02 -7.33
C ASP A 384 -24.98 -32.84 -7.66
N ALA A 385 -23.80 -32.19 -7.70
CA ALA A 385 -22.52 -32.86 -7.94
C ALA A 385 -21.95 -33.58 -6.70
N THR A 386 -22.30 -33.13 -5.49
CA THR A 386 -21.64 -33.59 -4.24
C THR A 386 -22.34 -34.79 -3.59
N HIS A 387 -23.61 -35.10 -3.93
CA HIS A 387 -24.38 -36.18 -3.29
C HIS A 387 -25.16 -37.08 -4.26
N ALA A 388 -24.94 -38.39 -4.17
CA ALA A 388 -25.68 -39.42 -4.92
C ALA A 388 -27.17 -39.55 -4.49
N GLU A 389 -27.56 -38.98 -3.34
CA GLU A 389 -28.93 -38.99 -2.79
C GLU A 389 -29.43 -37.58 -2.42
N LYS A 390 -29.31 -36.60 -3.34
CA LYS A 390 -30.10 -35.33 -3.37
C LYS A 390 -30.23 -34.47 -2.09
N LYS A 391 -29.43 -34.62 -1.03
CA LYS A 391 -29.50 -33.79 0.19
C LYS A 391 -28.10 -33.36 0.65
N PHE A 392 -27.90 -32.08 0.90
CA PHE A 392 -26.73 -31.56 1.62
C PHE A 392 -26.77 -32.04 3.09
N GLN A 393 -25.60 -32.42 3.63
CA GLN A 393 -25.43 -32.75 5.04
C GLN A 393 -24.46 -31.76 5.68
N GLY A 394 -24.97 -30.92 6.57
CA GLY A 394 -24.17 -30.04 7.43
C GLY A 394 -23.90 -28.62 6.88
N ILE A 395 -23.85 -27.67 7.82
CA ILE A 395 -23.72 -26.22 7.57
C ILE A 395 -22.42 -25.84 6.85
N LEU A 396 -21.33 -26.56 7.13
CA LEU A 396 -19.99 -26.26 6.60
C LEU A 396 -19.89 -26.52 5.09
N GLN A 397 -20.52 -27.57 4.56
CA GLN A 397 -20.45 -27.87 3.12
C GLN A 397 -21.21 -26.85 2.26
N ILE A 398 -22.32 -26.32 2.77
CA ILE A 398 -23.08 -25.25 2.11
C ILE A 398 -22.29 -23.94 2.18
N ILE A 399 -21.67 -23.62 3.32
CA ILE A 399 -20.80 -22.45 3.45
C ILE A 399 -19.59 -22.58 2.52
N ASP A 400 -18.89 -23.72 2.50
CA ASP A 400 -17.73 -23.94 1.65
C ASP A 400 -18.11 -23.84 0.16
N ALA A 401 -19.29 -24.34 -0.22
CA ALA A 401 -19.81 -24.22 -1.58
C ALA A 401 -20.19 -22.77 -1.94
N ILE A 402 -20.70 -22.01 -0.98
CA ILE A 402 -21.04 -20.59 -1.15
C ILE A 402 -19.78 -19.73 -1.17
N ASP A 403 -18.82 -19.98 -0.30
CA ASP A 403 -17.52 -19.30 -0.22
C ASP A 403 -16.76 -19.51 -1.53
N ALA A 404 -16.70 -20.76 -2.03
CA ALA A 404 -16.14 -21.07 -3.34
C ALA A 404 -16.90 -20.43 -4.52
N ALA A 405 -18.21 -20.16 -4.37
CA ALA A 405 -19.01 -19.49 -5.40
C ALA A 405 -18.89 -17.96 -5.35
N ALA A 406 -18.73 -17.37 -4.15
CA ALA A 406 -18.50 -15.94 -3.93
C ALA A 406 -17.08 -15.54 -4.36
N ASP A 407 -16.07 -16.31 -3.96
CA ASP A 407 -14.65 -16.18 -4.37
C ASP A 407 -14.48 -16.26 -5.90
N ALA A 408 -15.41 -16.89 -6.62
CA ALA A 408 -15.35 -17.02 -8.08
C ALA A 408 -16.01 -15.86 -8.85
N ILE A 409 -16.56 -14.85 -8.15
CA ILE A 409 -17.30 -13.72 -8.74
C ILE A 409 -16.56 -12.39 -8.51
N ASP A 410 -15.63 -12.36 -7.56
CA ASP A 410 -14.72 -11.26 -7.29
C ASP A 410 -13.70 -11.11 -8.45
N SER A 411 -13.33 -9.87 -8.76
CA SER A 411 -12.11 -9.63 -9.53
C SER A 411 -11.39 -8.42 -8.94
N PRO A 412 -10.05 -8.43 -8.95
CA PRO A 412 -9.28 -7.30 -8.46
C PRO A 412 -9.65 -6.02 -9.22
N THR A 413 -9.56 -4.90 -8.52
CA THR A 413 -9.79 -3.55 -9.05
C THR A 413 -8.49 -2.76 -9.06
N ALA A 414 -8.22 -2.02 -10.12
CA ALA A 414 -7.10 -1.08 -10.20
C ALA A 414 -7.40 0.02 -11.22
N PRO A 415 -6.72 1.19 -11.15
CA PRO A 415 -6.81 2.20 -12.20
C PRO A 415 -6.41 1.61 -13.56
N ALA A 416 -7.25 1.77 -14.59
CA ALA A 416 -7.01 1.19 -15.91
C ALA A 416 -5.74 1.75 -16.60
N THR A 417 -5.41 3.02 -16.35
CA THR A 417 -4.21 3.66 -16.93
C THR A 417 -3.62 4.67 -15.96
N ARG A 418 -2.28 4.69 -15.86
CA ARG A 418 -1.52 5.62 -15.05
C ARG A 418 -0.47 6.36 -15.87
N HIS A 419 -0.34 7.66 -15.65
CA HIS A 419 0.66 8.51 -16.31
C HIS A 419 1.62 9.05 -15.27
N LEU A 420 2.92 8.90 -15.52
CA LEU A 420 4.00 9.39 -14.66
C LEU A 420 5.07 10.08 -15.50
N THR A 421 5.88 10.89 -14.83
CA THR A 421 7.01 11.61 -15.43
C THR A 421 8.25 11.39 -14.57
N THR A 422 9.40 11.22 -15.20
CA THR A 422 10.71 11.30 -14.55
C THR A 422 11.71 11.92 -15.53
N ASN A 423 12.92 12.20 -15.09
CA ASN A 423 14.03 12.51 -15.99
C ASN A 423 14.82 11.23 -16.25
N GLU A 424 15.58 11.20 -17.34
CA GLU A 424 16.58 10.14 -17.53
C GLU A 424 17.56 10.11 -16.34
N ASP A 425 18.17 8.94 -16.13
CA ASP A 425 19.04 8.66 -14.99
C ASP A 425 18.39 8.81 -13.60
N THR A 426 17.09 9.09 -13.52
CA THR A 426 16.34 9.27 -12.28
C THR A 426 15.24 8.20 -12.13
N PRO A 427 15.41 7.21 -11.25
CA PRO A 427 14.39 6.18 -11.00
C PRO A 427 13.14 6.73 -10.30
N LEU A 428 11.99 6.17 -10.63
CA LEU A 428 10.76 6.29 -9.84
C LEU A 428 10.68 5.11 -8.88
N VAL A 429 10.73 5.36 -7.57
CA VAL A 429 10.85 4.32 -6.55
C VAL A 429 9.56 4.19 -5.73
N GLY A 430 9.11 2.95 -5.50
CA GLY A 430 8.05 2.63 -4.55
C GLY A 430 6.66 3.14 -4.95
N ILE A 431 6.39 3.24 -6.24
CA ILE A 431 5.09 3.70 -6.75
C ILE A 431 4.05 2.62 -6.49
N ASP A 432 2.99 2.99 -5.79
CA ASP A 432 1.87 2.10 -5.50
C ASP A 432 1.06 1.77 -6.76
N ILE A 433 0.86 0.48 -7.03
CA ILE A 433 0.03 0.01 -8.16
C ILE A 433 -1.44 0.41 -7.95
N GLY A 434 -1.87 0.55 -6.69
CA GLY A 434 -3.23 0.96 -6.32
C GLY A 434 -4.27 -0.09 -6.68
N ALA A 435 -3.92 -1.37 -6.57
CA ALA A 435 -4.84 -2.47 -6.76
C ALA A 435 -5.43 -2.91 -5.43
N SER A 436 -6.71 -3.27 -5.42
CA SER A 436 -7.42 -3.79 -4.26
C SER A 436 -8.42 -4.84 -4.68
N ASP A 437 -8.70 -5.74 -3.76
CA ASP A 437 -9.63 -6.83 -3.92
C ASP A 437 -10.81 -6.62 -2.95
N PRO A 438 -12.09 -6.67 -3.42
CA PRO A 438 -13.26 -6.54 -2.55
C PRO A 438 -13.28 -7.50 -1.36
N ASN A 439 -12.72 -8.71 -1.50
CA ASN A 439 -12.67 -9.73 -0.45
C ASN A 439 -11.31 -9.81 0.27
N GLU A 440 -10.42 -8.84 0.02
CA GLU A 440 -9.05 -8.77 0.57
C GLU A 440 -8.17 -9.98 0.21
N ASP A 441 -8.44 -10.64 -0.93
CA ASP A 441 -7.61 -11.74 -1.39
C ASP A 441 -6.18 -11.26 -1.73
N ALA A 442 -5.22 -12.15 -1.51
CA ALA A 442 -3.80 -11.86 -1.73
C ALA A 442 -3.51 -11.70 -3.24
N LEU A 443 -3.15 -10.48 -3.64
CA LEU A 443 -2.89 -10.17 -5.04
C LEU A 443 -1.47 -10.51 -5.47
N THR A 444 -1.35 -11.07 -6.67
CA THR A 444 -0.10 -11.30 -7.38
C THR A 444 0.05 -10.32 -8.54
N TYR A 445 1.28 -9.87 -8.76
CA TYR A 445 1.61 -8.84 -9.74
C TYR A 445 2.71 -9.33 -10.66
N ARG A 446 2.52 -9.19 -11.97
CA ARG A 446 3.59 -9.40 -12.95
C ARG A 446 3.49 -8.42 -14.10
N ILE A 447 4.61 -8.22 -14.79
CA ILE A 447 4.57 -7.58 -16.10
C ILE A 447 3.98 -8.58 -17.08
N LYS A 448 2.95 -8.16 -17.82
CA LYS A 448 2.33 -8.99 -18.86
C LYS A 448 3.38 -9.35 -19.92
N GLU A 449 3.34 -10.61 -20.36
CA GLU A 449 4.26 -11.12 -21.39
C GLU A 449 4.21 -10.23 -22.65
N ASP A 450 5.38 -9.94 -23.22
CA ASP A 450 5.59 -9.02 -24.36
C ASP A 450 5.09 -7.57 -24.19
N ALA A 451 4.71 -7.16 -22.97
CA ALA A 451 4.24 -5.81 -22.66
C ALA A 451 5.11 -5.09 -21.62
N GLY A 452 6.40 -5.40 -21.59
CA GLY A 452 7.40 -4.75 -20.74
C GLY A 452 7.93 -3.42 -21.29
N PRO A 453 8.60 -2.63 -20.43
CA PRO A 453 9.21 -1.35 -20.81
C PRO A 453 10.29 -1.56 -21.88
N GLN A 454 10.47 -0.57 -22.76
CA GLN A 454 11.49 -0.58 -23.82
C GLN A 454 12.64 0.39 -23.54
N LYS A 455 12.45 1.38 -22.66
CA LYS A 455 13.42 2.43 -22.33
C LYS A 455 13.86 2.40 -20.87
N GLY A 456 13.53 1.34 -20.16
CA GLY A 456 13.92 1.14 -18.78
C GLY A 456 13.61 -0.27 -18.32
N THR A 457 13.71 -0.48 -17.01
CA THR A 457 13.37 -1.73 -16.35
C THR A 457 12.36 -1.46 -15.22
N VAL A 458 11.56 -2.47 -14.91
CA VAL A 458 10.58 -2.42 -13.82
C VAL A 458 10.84 -3.57 -12.87
N ALA A 459 10.91 -3.26 -11.58
CA ALA A 459 10.93 -4.24 -10.50
C ALA A 459 9.67 -4.05 -9.62
N ILE A 460 9.04 -5.15 -9.22
CA ILE A 460 7.84 -5.14 -8.39
C ILE A 460 8.17 -5.81 -7.06
N VAL A 461 7.84 -5.15 -5.95
CA VAL A 461 7.98 -5.66 -4.59
C VAL A 461 6.77 -5.21 -3.79
N ASP A 462 6.05 -6.15 -3.19
CA ASP A 462 4.92 -5.90 -2.28
C ASP A 462 3.87 -4.90 -2.82
N GLY A 463 3.39 -5.13 -4.06
CA GLY A 463 2.37 -4.27 -4.70
C GLY A 463 2.85 -2.86 -5.09
N LYS A 464 4.14 -2.58 -4.92
CA LYS A 464 4.79 -1.34 -5.36
C LYS A 464 5.79 -1.64 -6.46
N PHE A 465 5.98 -0.70 -7.38
CA PHE A 465 6.95 -0.86 -8.45
C PHE A 465 8.01 0.24 -8.44
N THR A 466 9.19 -0.11 -8.94
CA THR A 466 10.28 0.81 -9.24
C THR A 466 10.55 0.79 -10.74
N TYR A 467 10.46 1.94 -11.39
CA TYR A 467 10.86 2.12 -12.79
C TYR A 467 12.22 2.79 -12.85
N THR A 468 13.18 2.16 -13.52
CA THR A 468 14.53 2.70 -13.73
C THR A 468 14.73 2.93 -15.23
N PRO A 469 14.77 4.19 -15.71
CA PRO A 469 15.16 4.50 -17.08
C PRO A 469 16.52 3.88 -17.42
N ASN A 470 16.70 3.46 -18.67
CA ASN A 470 18.03 3.14 -19.18
C ASN A 470 18.86 4.43 -19.21
N ARG A 471 20.16 4.30 -19.00
CA ARG A 471 21.04 5.47 -18.93
C ARG A 471 21.01 6.27 -20.23
N ASN A 472 20.84 7.59 -20.10
CA ASN A 472 20.86 8.53 -21.21
C ASN A 472 19.80 8.21 -22.29
N VAL A 473 18.67 7.62 -21.87
CA VAL A 473 17.53 7.32 -22.75
C VAL A 473 16.32 8.12 -22.31
N SER A 474 15.92 9.09 -23.14
CA SER A 474 14.73 9.91 -22.94
C SER A 474 13.56 9.53 -23.88
N GLY A 475 12.39 10.12 -23.64
CA GLY A 475 11.15 9.94 -24.40
C GLY A 475 10.09 9.10 -23.69
N THR A 476 9.08 8.65 -24.43
CA THR A 476 7.95 7.90 -23.84
C THR A 476 8.24 6.41 -23.74
N ASP A 477 7.86 5.81 -22.62
CA ASP A 477 7.89 4.37 -22.36
C ASP A 477 6.53 3.88 -21.86
N ARG A 478 6.26 2.58 -22.00
CA ARG A 478 5.02 1.97 -21.54
C ARG A 478 5.21 0.52 -21.14
N PHE A 479 4.43 0.09 -20.16
CA PHE A 479 4.31 -1.32 -19.78
C PHE A 479 2.93 -1.61 -19.21
N THR A 480 2.57 -2.89 -19.17
CA THR A 480 1.28 -3.34 -18.63
C THR A 480 1.50 -4.33 -17.50
N PHE A 481 0.89 -4.07 -16.35
CA PHE A 481 0.78 -5.05 -15.27
C PHE A 481 -0.41 -5.96 -15.53
N GLU A 482 -0.21 -7.25 -15.26
CA GLU A 482 -1.27 -8.23 -15.05
C GLU A 482 -1.38 -8.51 -13.55
N ILE A 483 -2.58 -8.38 -13.00
CA ILE A 483 -2.87 -8.47 -11.57
C ILE A 483 -3.89 -9.58 -11.39
N SER A 484 -3.59 -10.56 -10.54
CA SER A 484 -4.46 -11.71 -10.30
C SER A 484 -4.60 -12.04 -8.82
N ASP A 485 -5.81 -12.42 -8.42
CA ASP A 485 -6.19 -12.98 -7.12
C ASP A 485 -5.83 -14.47 -6.95
N GLY A 486 -5.37 -15.16 -8.00
CA GLY A 486 -5.08 -16.59 -7.99
C GLY A 486 -6.32 -17.51 -7.99
N LYS A 487 -7.53 -16.95 -8.03
CA LYS A 487 -8.82 -17.66 -7.94
C LYS A 487 -9.76 -17.44 -9.13
N HIS A 488 -9.25 -16.84 -10.22
CA HIS A 488 -9.79 -16.70 -11.60
C HIS A 488 -10.13 -15.26 -12.03
N GLY A 489 -9.94 -14.24 -11.18
CA GLY A 489 -9.96 -12.84 -11.59
C GLY A 489 -8.59 -12.38 -12.06
N THR A 490 -8.54 -11.72 -13.22
CA THR A 490 -7.32 -11.08 -13.73
C THR A 490 -7.68 -9.78 -14.40
N ILE A 491 -7.00 -8.69 -14.01
CA ILE A 491 -7.14 -7.38 -14.65
C ILE A 491 -5.79 -6.87 -15.17
N GLU A 492 -5.87 -5.90 -16.07
CA GLU A 492 -4.70 -5.23 -16.63
C GLU A 492 -4.66 -3.75 -16.24
N GLN A 493 -3.49 -3.26 -15.84
CA GLN A 493 -3.21 -1.84 -15.66
C GLN A 493 -2.11 -1.39 -16.63
N LYS A 494 -2.36 -0.34 -17.41
CA LYS A 494 -1.37 0.27 -18.29
C LYS A 494 -0.63 1.41 -17.58
N VAL A 495 0.69 1.44 -17.69
CA VAL A 495 1.52 2.53 -17.18
C VAL A 495 2.24 3.21 -18.34
N HIS A 496 2.11 4.53 -18.41
CA HIS A 496 2.81 5.39 -19.34
C HIS A 496 3.81 6.26 -18.57
N ILE A 497 5.07 6.24 -18.99
CA ILE A 497 6.12 7.08 -18.42
C ILE A 497 6.60 8.06 -19.50
N ALA A 498 6.64 9.34 -19.18
CA ALA A 498 7.37 10.33 -19.96
C ALA A 498 8.72 10.60 -19.29
N VAL A 499 9.81 10.17 -19.94
CA VAL A 499 11.18 10.40 -19.50
C VAL A 499 11.70 11.69 -20.15
N GLY A 500 11.93 12.72 -19.35
CA GLY A 500 12.51 13.99 -19.78
C GLY A 500 14.00 13.86 -20.07
N ALA A 501 14.45 14.55 -21.13
CA ALA A 501 15.87 14.65 -21.46
C ALA A 501 16.58 15.63 -20.52
N VAL A 502 17.79 15.29 -20.10
CA VAL A 502 18.71 16.09 -19.30
C VAL A 502 20.07 16.01 -19.98
N ASN A 503 20.67 17.17 -20.25
CA ASN A 503 21.96 17.24 -20.93
C ASN A 503 23.07 16.50 -20.16
N ASP A 504 23.76 15.58 -20.84
CA ASP A 504 24.94 14.87 -20.37
C ASP A 504 26.23 15.55 -20.83
N ALA A 505 27.35 15.25 -20.18
CA ALA A 505 28.65 15.75 -20.64
C ALA A 505 29.20 14.85 -21.78
N PRO A 506 30.08 15.39 -22.66
CA PRO A 506 30.77 14.57 -23.64
C PRO A 506 31.52 13.40 -22.99
N ILE A 507 31.52 12.24 -23.64
CA ILE A 507 32.00 10.98 -23.02
C ILE A 507 33.35 10.50 -23.56
N GLU A 508 33.78 10.99 -24.72
CA GLU A 508 35.05 10.59 -25.34
C GLU A 508 35.73 11.75 -26.06
N LEU A 509 37.07 11.69 -26.13
CA LEU A 509 37.90 12.55 -26.95
C LEU A 509 38.96 11.70 -27.64
N SER A 510 39.18 11.92 -28.93
CA SER A 510 40.21 11.20 -29.67
C SER A 510 40.90 12.09 -30.71
N LEU A 511 42.08 11.65 -31.13
CA LEU A 511 42.86 12.28 -32.18
C LEU A 511 43.18 11.23 -33.25
N SER A 512 42.83 11.50 -34.50
CA SER A 512 42.93 10.52 -35.59
C SER A 512 44.35 10.00 -35.87
N LYS A 513 45.36 10.80 -35.50
CA LYS A 513 46.77 10.48 -35.60
C LYS A 513 47.54 11.32 -34.58
N ALA A 514 48.53 10.74 -33.92
CA ALA A 514 49.28 11.37 -32.85
C ALA A 514 50.80 11.30 -33.11
N GLN A 515 51.22 11.51 -34.36
CA GLN A 515 52.63 11.46 -34.76
C GLN A 515 52.94 12.58 -35.75
N VAL A 516 54.09 13.22 -35.57
CA VAL A 516 54.59 14.26 -36.46
C VAL A 516 56.11 14.14 -36.57
N ARG A 517 56.67 14.52 -37.72
CA ARG A 517 58.14 14.60 -37.84
C ARG A 517 58.69 15.75 -37.04
N GLU A 518 59.90 15.60 -36.54
CA GLU A 518 60.67 16.73 -36.03
C GLU A 518 60.84 17.81 -37.12
N ASN A 519 61.10 19.05 -36.71
CA ASN A 519 61.27 20.18 -37.62
C ASN A 519 60.13 20.40 -38.64
N ALA A 520 58.96 19.77 -38.42
CA ALA A 520 57.83 19.84 -39.33
C ALA A 520 57.38 21.29 -39.52
N LYS A 521 57.01 21.66 -40.75
CA LYS A 521 56.60 23.03 -41.07
C LYS A 521 55.42 23.46 -40.20
N VAL A 522 55.41 24.72 -39.79
CA VAL A 522 54.26 25.36 -39.14
C VAL A 522 52.99 25.14 -39.98
N GLY A 523 51.90 24.75 -39.32
CA GLY A 523 50.62 24.40 -39.94
C GLY A 523 50.52 22.96 -40.42
N THR A 524 51.56 22.12 -40.26
CA THR A 524 51.47 20.69 -40.57
C THR A 524 50.37 20.03 -39.73
N GLU A 525 49.39 19.40 -40.38
CA GLU A 525 48.32 18.66 -39.70
C GLU A 525 48.85 17.37 -39.08
N ILE A 526 48.63 17.21 -37.77
CA ILE A 526 49.01 16.03 -36.99
C ILE A 526 47.86 15.03 -37.03
N GLY A 527 46.65 15.49 -36.72
CA GLY A 527 45.42 14.69 -36.74
C GLY A 527 44.18 15.52 -36.44
N ARG A 528 43.01 14.94 -36.68
CA ARG A 528 41.70 15.54 -36.42
C ARG A 528 41.18 15.14 -35.06
N LEU A 529 40.59 16.10 -34.35
CA LEU A 529 39.93 15.87 -33.07
C LEU A 529 38.51 15.36 -33.32
N ALA A 530 38.10 14.39 -32.52
CA ALA A 530 36.74 13.87 -32.51
C ALA A 530 36.31 13.56 -31.07
N GLY A 531 35.01 13.53 -30.85
CA GLY A 531 34.40 13.12 -29.59
C GLY A 531 32.96 12.70 -29.84
N SER A 532 32.31 12.19 -28.80
CA SER A 532 30.87 11.93 -28.80
C SER A 532 30.23 12.42 -27.52
N ASP A 533 28.94 12.66 -27.66
CA ASP A 533 28.02 13.15 -26.65
C ASP A 533 26.78 12.24 -26.69
N ALA A 534 26.16 12.01 -25.54
CA ALA A 534 25.06 11.04 -25.44
C ALA A 534 23.80 11.50 -26.19
N GLU A 535 23.56 12.82 -26.27
CA GLU A 535 22.45 13.41 -27.00
C GLU A 535 22.80 13.65 -28.48
N GLY A 536 24.07 13.48 -28.85
CA GLY A 536 24.59 13.80 -30.17
C GLY A 536 24.77 15.29 -30.39
N ASP A 537 24.94 16.05 -29.30
CA ASP A 537 25.10 17.51 -29.37
C ASP A 537 26.39 17.93 -30.09
N PRO A 538 26.38 19.08 -30.78
CA PRO A 538 27.59 19.61 -31.43
C PRO A 538 28.70 19.90 -30.41
N LEU A 539 29.90 19.41 -30.72
CA LEU A 539 31.06 19.53 -29.84
C LEU A 539 32.01 20.65 -30.27
N THR A 540 32.63 21.28 -29.27
CA THR A 540 33.70 22.27 -29.45
C THR A 540 34.97 21.90 -28.69
N PHE A 541 36.14 22.22 -29.26
CA PHE A 541 37.44 21.79 -28.74
C PHE A 541 38.34 22.97 -28.36
N THR A 542 39.03 22.85 -27.23
CA THR A 542 39.99 23.85 -26.73
C THR A 542 41.28 23.18 -26.29
N LEU A 543 42.42 23.74 -26.70
CA LEU A 543 43.74 23.30 -26.24
C LEU A 543 44.08 24.01 -24.94
N LEU A 544 44.13 23.26 -23.84
CA LEU A 544 44.44 23.79 -22.50
C LEU A 544 45.95 23.81 -22.23
N ASP A 545 46.69 22.88 -22.83
CA ASP A 545 48.14 22.79 -22.77
C ASP A 545 48.68 22.53 -24.17
N ASP A 546 49.45 23.49 -24.70
CA ASP A 546 50.00 23.48 -26.06
C ASP A 546 51.44 22.96 -26.13
N ALA A 547 51.90 22.29 -25.06
CA ALA A 547 53.25 21.75 -24.90
C ALA A 547 54.33 22.81 -25.13
N GLU A 548 54.23 23.93 -24.41
CA GLU A 548 55.17 25.06 -24.48
C GLU A 548 55.17 25.77 -25.85
N GLY A 549 54.00 25.85 -26.50
CA GLY A 549 53.84 26.51 -27.79
C GLY A 549 54.18 25.67 -29.01
N ARG A 550 54.33 24.35 -28.87
CA ARG A 550 54.63 23.43 -29.98
C ARG A 550 53.43 23.19 -30.89
N PHE A 551 52.23 23.18 -30.33
CA PHE A 551 51.00 22.82 -31.03
C PHE A 551 49.95 23.93 -30.99
N GLU A 552 48.99 23.87 -31.91
CA GLU A 552 47.74 24.64 -31.84
C GLU A 552 46.59 23.83 -32.44
N ILE A 553 45.35 24.19 -32.11
CA ILE A 553 44.17 23.67 -32.79
C ILE A 553 43.73 24.68 -33.85
N LYS A 554 43.48 24.21 -35.07
CA LYS A 554 42.79 24.96 -36.13
C LYS A 554 41.35 24.48 -36.26
N GLY A 555 40.41 25.42 -36.33
CA GLY A 555 38.99 25.12 -36.17
C GLY A 555 38.60 25.01 -34.70
N ILE A 556 37.30 24.93 -34.42
CA ILE A 556 36.79 24.81 -33.05
C ILE A 556 35.70 23.74 -32.91
N ASP A 557 35.20 23.19 -34.01
CA ASP A 557 34.03 22.29 -34.09
C ASP A 557 34.41 20.96 -34.76
N GLY A 558 33.51 20.32 -35.52
CA GLY A 558 33.80 19.10 -36.28
C GLY A 558 34.92 19.22 -37.35
N SER A 559 35.48 20.42 -37.55
CA SER A 559 36.67 20.67 -38.36
C SER A 559 37.98 20.76 -37.55
N ALA A 560 37.91 20.68 -36.21
CA ALA A 560 39.04 20.87 -35.32
C ALA A 560 40.19 19.89 -35.63
N SER A 561 41.36 20.45 -35.92
CA SER A 561 42.56 19.70 -36.24
C SER A 561 43.74 20.21 -35.43
N LEU A 562 44.51 19.28 -34.86
CA LEU A 562 45.77 19.60 -34.18
C LEU A 562 46.86 19.80 -35.24
N VAL A 563 47.56 20.93 -35.16
CA VAL A 563 48.64 21.28 -36.09
C VAL A 563 49.90 21.73 -35.36
N VAL A 564 51.03 21.71 -36.06
CA VAL A 564 52.31 22.24 -35.58
C VAL A 564 52.26 23.76 -35.54
N LYS A 565 52.57 24.36 -34.38
CA LYS A 565 52.69 25.82 -34.19
C LYS A 565 54.14 26.28 -34.29
N ASP A 566 55.06 25.50 -33.74
CA ASP A 566 56.50 25.76 -33.79
C ASP A 566 57.27 24.45 -34.02
N GLY A 567 57.64 24.22 -35.28
CA GLY A 567 58.34 23.00 -35.69
C GLY A 567 59.77 22.91 -35.19
N VAL A 568 60.44 24.04 -34.98
CA VAL A 568 61.86 24.08 -34.54
C VAL A 568 61.99 23.56 -33.11
N LYS A 569 60.91 23.66 -32.33
CA LYS A 569 60.89 23.05 -31.00
C LYS A 569 60.77 21.53 -31.06
N LEU A 570 60.16 20.97 -32.11
CA LEU A 570 60.02 19.52 -32.26
C LEU A 570 61.38 18.96 -32.68
N ASP A 571 62.07 18.39 -31.70
CA ASP A 571 63.41 17.83 -31.77
C ASP A 571 63.31 16.46 -31.09
N HIS A 572 63.56 15.39 -31.85
CA HIS A 572 63.36 14.02 -31.37
C HIS A 572 64.36 13.67 -30.27
N GLU A 573 65.60 14.13 -30.41
CA GLU A 573 66.74 13.90 -29.53
C GLU A 573 66.52 14.61 -28.18
N GLN A 574 65.86 15.76 -28.19
CA GLN A 574 65.41 16.42 -26.97
C GLN A 574 64.24 15.68 -26.32
N ALA A 575 63.20 15.33 -27.09
CA ALA A 575 62.05 14.61 -26.60
C ALA A 575 61.23 13.94 -27.71
N ALA A 576 61.26 12.60 -27.75
CA ALA A 576 60.46 11.80 -28.67
C ALA A 576 58.93 11.90 -28.45
N TRP A 577 58.47 12.47 -27.33
CA TRP A 577 57.05 12.57 -27.00
C TRP A 577 56.71 13.88 -26.29
N HIS A 578 55.58 14.47 -26.64
CA HIS A 578 55.00 15.61 -25.96
C HIS A 578 53.57 15.32 -25.52
N ARG A 579 53.18 15.80 -24.33
CA ARG A 579 51.81 15.70 -23.85
C ARG A 579 51.08 17.01 -24.07
N ILE A 580 49.83 16.92 -24.49
CA ILE A 580 48.91 18.05 -24.59
C ILE A 580 47.64 17.73 -23.82
N ARG A 581 46.91 18.75 -23.38
CA ARG A 581 45.59 18.58 -22.75
C ARG A 581 44.54 19.29 -23.57
N VAL A 582 43.51 18.55 -23.97
CA VAL A 582 42.41 19.06 -24.79
C VAL A 582 41.12 18.94 -23.99
N GLN A 583 40.32 20.00 -24.02
CA GLN A 583 38.95 20.01 -23.51
C GLN A 583 37.99 19.91 -24.70
N VAL A 584 36.98 19.06 -24.57
CA VAL A 584 35.80 19.03 -25.42
C VAL A 584 34.58 19.47 -24.61
N LYS A 585 33.69 20.20 -25.27
CA LYS A 585 32.55 20.84 -24.64
C LYS A 585 31.32 20.76 -25.54
N ASP A 586 30.18 20.42 -24.97
CA ASP A 586 28.88 20.39 -25.65
C ASP A 586 28.26 21.79 -25.83
N ALA A 587 27.03 21.84 -26.35
CA ALA A 587 26.28 23.07 -26.53
C ALA A 587 25.77 23.70 -25.21
N ALA A 588 25.54 22.89 -24.18
CA ALA A 588 25.06 23.33 -22.86
C ALA A 588 26.20 23.77 -21.91
N ASN A 589 27.44 23.62 -22.34
CA ASN A 589 28.68 23.92 -21.66
C ASN A 589 29.22 22.86 -20.68
N ALA A 590 28.73 21.62 -20.70
CA ALA A 590 29.38 20.53 -19.97
C ALA A 590 30.66 20.09 -20.71
N THR A 591 31.66 19.62 -19.96
CA THR A 591 33.03 19.46 -20.45
C THR A 591 33.63 18.10 -20.10
N TYR A 592 34.46 17.59 -21.00
CA TYR A 592 35.37 16.46 -20.79
C TYR A 592 36.79 16.85 -21.20
N GLU A 593 37.80 16.39 -20.46
CA GLU A 593 39.20 16.71 -20.72
C GLU A 593 40.02 15.44 -20.87
N GLU A 594 40.93 15.43 -21.83
CA GLU A 594 41.84 14.31 -22.06
C GLU A 594 43.28 14.78 -22.32
N THR A 595 44.24 13.99 -21.82
CA THR A 595 45.66 14.22 -22.08
C THR A 595 46.12 13.29 -23.20
N LEU A 596 46.50 13.88 -24.33
CA LEU A 596 47.00 13.14 -25.50
C LEU A 596 48.54 13.19 -25.54
N SER A 597 49.16 12.11 -26.02
CA SER A 597 50.61 12.05 -26.25
C SER A 597 50.90 12.07 -27.74
N ILE A 598 51.70 13.04 -28.18
CA ILE A 598 52.13 13.22 -29.57
C ILE A 598 53.55 12.71 -29.70
N GLU A 599 53.76 11.77 -30.61
CA GLU A 599 55.09 11.28 -30.99
C GLU A 599 55.76 12.27 -31.94
N VAL A 600 57.02 12.57 -31.66
CA VAL A 600 57.92 13.22 -32.61
C VAL A 600 58.74 12.11 -33.25
N THR A 601 58.62 11.92 -34.56
CA THR A 601 59.42 10.95 -35.30
C THR A 601 60.67 11.63 -35.84
N ASP A 602 61.80 10.99 -35.58
CA ASP A 602 63.15 11.29 -36.04
C ASP A 602 63.26 11.43 -37.58
N ASP A 603 64.00 12.44 -38.05
CA ASP A 603 64.41 12.66 -39.44
C ASP A 603 65.89 12.33 -39.67
N LYS A 604 66.16 11.04 -39.77
CA LYS A 604 67.46 10.34 -40.02
C LYS A 604 68.43 10.88 -41.09
N ASP A 605 68.06 11.87 -41.90
CA ASP A 605 68.96 12.44 -42.92
C ASP A 605 69.18 13.94 -42.58
N GLU A 606 70.17 14.22 -41.73
CA GLU A 606 70.36 15.53 -41.11
C GLU A 606 71.28 16.47 -41.93
N ILE A 607 71.05 17.78 -41.81
CA ILE A 607 72.01 18.80 -42.24
C ILE A 607 72.49 19.56 -41.01
N LEU A 608 73.68 19.22 -40.53
CA LEU A 608 74.32 19.80 -39.36
C LEU A 608 75.27 20.91 -39.79
N THR A 609 75.04 22.13 -39.31
CA THR A 609 75.89 23.30 -39.62
C THR A 609 76.52 23.86 -38.35
N GLY A 610 77.84 23.83 -38.29
CA GLY A 610 78.65 24.44 -37.26
C GLY A 610 78.83 25.94 -37.44
N THR A 611 79.48 26.55 -36.47
CA THR A 611 79.60 28.00 -36.30
C THR A 611 81.04 28.47 -36.56
N SER A 612 81.42 29.58 -35.94
CA SER A 612 82.83 30.01 -35.90
C SER A 612 83.59 29.52 -34.66
N ALA A 613 82.89 28.90 -33.71
CA ALA A 613 83.47 28.22 -32.55
C ALA A 613 83.91 26.80 -32.93
N SER A 614 84.57 26.09 -32.01
CA SER A 614 84.86 24.65 -32.19
C SER A 614 83.64 23.85 -31.74
N ASP A 615 82.94 23.28 -32.71
CA ASP A 615 81.68 22.57 -32.53
C ASP A 615 81.88 21.04 -32.50
N VAL A 616 80.92 20.35 -31.91
CA VAL A 616 80.82 18.89 -31.97
C VAL A 616 79.54 18.58 -32.74
N LEU A 617 79.68 18.14 -33.98
CA LEU A 617 78.57 17.76 -34.85
C LEU A 617 78.55 16.24 -34.93
N ASN A 618 77.46 15.63 -34.45
CA ASN A 618 77.26 14.19 -34.50
C ASN A 618 75.99 13.94 -35.30
N GLY A 619 76.15 13.43 -36.51
CA GLY A 619 75.08 12.79 -37.26
C GLY A 619 74.67 11.47 -36.63
N ASP A 620 73.57 10.92 -37.12
CA ASP A 620 72.85 9.80 -36.55
C ASP A 620 72.87 8.59 -37.52
N VAL A 621 71.77 7.84 -37.68
CA VAL A 621 71.71 6.74 -38.63
C VAL A 621 70.99 7.19 -39.91
N GLY A 622 71.74 7.75 -40.86
CA GLY A 622 71.29 7.92 -42.23
C GLY A 622 72.35 8.60 -43.09
N SER A 623 71.95 9.46 -44.03
CA SER A 623 72.89 10.11 -44.96
C SER A 623 73.03 11.59 -44.61
N ASP A 624 73.93 11.88 -43.68
CA ASP A 624 74.04 13.21 -43.07
C ASP A 624 74.96 14.14 -43.86
N GLN A 625 74.73 15.45 -43.76
CA GLN A 625 75.64 16.48 -44.25
C GLN A 625 76.16 17.35 -43.11
N LEU A 626 77.46 17.27 -42.85
CA LEU A 626 78.13 17.97 -41.76
C LEU A 626 79.01 19.09 -42.29
N TRP A 627 78.65 20.32 -41.96
CA TRP A 627 79.38 21.55 -42.30
C TRP A 627 80.07 22.08 -41.06
N GLY A 628 81.38 21.86 -40.89
CA GLY A 628 82.10 22.23 -39.66
C GLY A 628 82.10 23.73 -39.37
N GLY A 629 82.24 24.56 -40.41
CA GLY A 629 82.36 26.00 -40.27
C GLY A 629 83.82 26.45 -40.14
N LEU A 630 84.11 27.44 -39.28
CA LEU A 630 85.47 28.01 -39.12
C LEU A 630 86.27 27.40 -37.95
N GLY A 631 85.61 26.65 -37.07
CA GLY A 631 86.12 26.08 -35.82
C GLY A 631 87.22 25.03 -36.00
N ASN A 632 87.67 24.38 -34.93
CA ASN A 632 88.34 23.09 -35.06
C ASN A 632 87.31 22.05 -34.64
N ASP A 633 86.55 21.58 -35.61
CA ASP A 633 85.29 20.90 -35.34
C ASP A 633 85.51 19.39 -35.18
N THR A 634 84.68 18.75 -34.37
CA THR A 634 84.63 17.28 -34.28
C THR A 634 83.37 16.81 -34.99
N LEU A 635 83.55 16.09 -36.09
CA LEU A 635 82.49 15.67 -37.00
C LEU A 635 82.38 14.14 -36.93
N THR A 636 81.19 13.63 -36.61
CA THR A 636 80.87 12.20 -36.55
C THR A 636 79.67 11.96 -37.46
N GLY A 637 79.79 11.13 -38.49
CA GLY A 637 78.66 10.82 -39.40
C GLY A 637 77.81 9.63 -38.94
N ALA A 638 78.36 8.78 -38.08
CA ALA A 638 77.74 7.55 -37.61
C ALA A 638 77.45 6.54 -38.75
N LYS A 639 76.19 6.17 -39.00
CA LYS A 639 75.87 5.09 -39.95
C LYS A 639 75.03 5.62 -41.11
N GLY A 640 75.68 5.86 -42.23
CA GLY A 640 75.09 5.70 -43.54
C GLY A 640 76.01 6.29 -44.58
N LYS A 641 75.51 7.18 -45.44
CA LYS A 641 76.30 7.77 -46.52
C LYS A 641 76.54 9.24 -46.24
N ASP A 642 77.55 9.50 -45.43
CA ASP A 642 77.70 10.81 -44.82
C ASP A 642 78.60 11.71 -45.66
N VAL A 643 78.34 13.01 -45.59
CA VAL A 643 79.05 14.03 -46.35
C VAL A 643 79.66 15.03 -45.39
N PHE A 644 80.99 15.11 -45.39
CA PHE A 644 81.74 16.10 -44.62
C PHE A 644 82.15 17.24 -45.54
N VAL A 645 81.59 18.43 -45.30
CA VAL A 645 81.75 19.59 -46.19
C VAL A 645 82.78 20.56 -45.63
N PHE A 646 83.78 20.89 -46.45
CA PHE A 646 84.78 21.91 -46.16
C PHE A 646 84.56 23.10 -47.10
N ASP A 647 84.08 24.20 -46.54
CA ASP A 647 83.71 25.42 -47.26
C ASP A 647 84.44 26.67 -46.76
N THR A 648 85.27 26.53 -45.72
CA THR A 648 86.05 27.64 -45.17
C THR A 648 87.56 27.40 -45.30
N LYS A 649 88.35 28.48 -45.23
CA LYS A 649 89.81 28.44 -45.46
C LYS A 649 90.59 28.08 -44.18
N ALA A 650 91.22 26.92 -44.19
CA ALA A 650 92.08 26.46 -43.10
C ALA A 650 93.24 27.41 -42.79
N ASN A 651 93.54 27.59 -41.50
CA ASN A 651 94.70 28.33 -41.03
C ASN A 651 95.44 27.56 -39.90
N LYS A 652 96.56 28.10 -39.40
CA LYS A 652 97.39 27.40 -38.40
C LYS A 652 96.76 27.26 -37.02
N SER A 653 95.60 27.86 -36.77
CA SER A 653 94.92 27.90 -35.47
C SER A 653 93.50 27.35 -35.51
N THR A 654 92.82 27.43 -36.66
CA THR A 654 91.41 27.06 -36.83
C THR A 654 91.18 26.34 -38.17
N ASN A 655 90.04 25.67 -38.29
CA ASN A 655 89.61 24.85 -39.43
C ASN A 655 90.62 23.74 -39.73
N ARG A 656 90.87 22.95 -38.66
CA ARG A 656 91.55 21.66 -38.67
C ARG A 656 90.61 20.65 -38.05
N ASP A 657 89.66 20.18 -38.83
CA ASP A 657 88.56 19.41 -38.28
C ASP A 657 88.98 17.97 -38.01
N LYS A 658 88.24 17.31 -37.15
CA LYS A 658 88.43 15.90 -36.81
C LYS A 658 87.20 15.14 -37.26
N ILE A 659 87.36 14.35 -38.31
CA ILE A 659 86.34 13.38 -38.73
C ILE A 659 86.57 12.09 -37.96
N VAL A 660 85.60 11.70 -37.15
CA VAL A 660 85.75 10.64 -36.15
C VAL A 660 85.69 9.25 -36.79
N ASP A 661 84.77 9.01 -37.73
CA ASP A 661 84.35 7.67 -38.15
C ASP A 661 84.24 7.45 -39.66
N PHE A 662 84.89 8.29 -40.47
CA PHE A 662 84.87 8.22 -41.94
C PHE A 662 85.02 6.80 -42.53
N SER A 663 84.02 6.37 -43.28
CA SER A 663 83.93 5.14 -44.06
C SER A 663 84.19 5.41 -45.54
N VAL A 664 85.31 4.90 -46.08
CA VAL A 664 85.64 5.00 -47.52
C VAL A 664 84.58 4.37 -48.43
N LYS A 665 83.77 3.45 -47.92
CA LYS A 665 82.75 2.76 -48.71
C LYS A 665 81.49 3.61 -48.88
N ASP A 666 81.13 4.36 -47.84
CA ASP A 666 79.80 4.94 -47.72
C ASP A 666 79.85 6.48 -47.69
N ASP A 667 80.94 7.08 -47.20
CA ASP A 667 81.05 8.53 -46.97
C ASP A 667 81.84 9.27 -48.05
N ALA A 668 81.66 10.59 -48.09
CA ALA A 668 82.35 11.49 -49.00
C ALA A 668 82.82 12.77 -48.29
N ILE A 669 83.88 13.38 -48.84
CA ILE A 669 84.35 14.72 -48.44
C ILE A 669 84.08 15.68 -49.59
N TRP A 670 83.35 16.75 -49.31
CA TRP A 670 83.10 17.82 -50.26
C TRP A 670 83.99 19.03 -49.97
N LEU A 671 84.54 19.61 -51.03
CA LEU A 671 85.47 20.74 -50.97
C LEU A 671 84.88 21.89 -51.79
N ASP A 672 84.53 23.01 -51.16
CA ASP A 672 84.03 24.19 -51.88
C ASP A 672 85.17 24.83 -52.68
N ASN A 673 84.98 24.92 -54.00
CA ASN A 673 85.99 25.47 -54.89
C ASN A 673 86.24 26.99 -54.66
N LYS A 674 85.37 27.72 -53.97
CA LYS A 674 85.64 29.10 -53.53
C LYS A 674 86.85 29.16 -52.61
N VAL A 675 87.05 28.15 -51.78
CA VAL A 675 88.22 28.01 -50.91
C VAL A 675 89.33 27.25 -51.61
N PHE A 676 89.00 26.15 -52.27
CA PHE A 676 89.96 25.22 -52.84
C PHE A 676 90.13 25.39 -54.36
N ALA A 677 90.33 26.63 -54.82
CA ALA A 677 90.20 27.11 -56.21
C ALA A 677 91.00 26.42 -57.34
N LYS A 678 91.86 25.44 -57.02
CA LYS A 678 92.70 24.72 -58.00
C LYS A 678 92.31 23.25 -58.21
N LEU A 679 91.20 22.79 -57.63
CA LEU A 679 90.78 21.38 -57.69
C LEU A 679 89.99 20.99 -58.95
N GLY A 680 89.94 21.86 -59.96
CA GLY A 680 89.41 21.54 -61.30
C GLY A 680 87.98 21.98 -61.54
N LYS A 681 87.16 21.11 -62.16
CA LYS A 681 85.78 21.43 -62.57
C LYS A 681 84.87 21.39 -61.34
N THR A 682 84.19 22.49 -61.08
CA THR A 682 83.22 22.66 -59.98
C THR A 682 81.86 22.04 -60.31
N GLY A 683 81.25 21.38 -59.33
CA GLY A 683 79.87 20.89 -59.37
C GLY A 683 78.88 21.89 -58.80
N SER A 684 77.74 21.39 -58.32
CA SER A 684 76.88 22.09 -57.36
C SER A 684 76.61 21.16 -56.18
N GLU A 685 76.08 21.67 -55.06
CA GLU A 685 75.71 20.82 -53.90
C GLU A 685 74.72 19.70 -54.28
N MET A 686 73.81 19.95 -55.24
CA MET A 686 72.90 18.91 -55.77
C MET A 686 73.59 17.90 -56.70
N LYS A 687 74.74 18.24 -57.28
CA LYS A 687 75.48 17.40 -58.22
C LYS A 687 76.97 17.70 -58.13
N PRO A 688 77.63 17.21 -57.06
CA PRO A 688 79.02 17.53 -56.79
C PRO A 688 79.93 16.87 -57.85
N ALA A 689 81.02 17.53 -58.22
CA ALA A 689 81.93 17.04 -59.25
C ALA A 689 83.03 16.18 -58.63
N GLN A 690 83.23 14.95 -59.10
CA GLN A 690 84.31 14.09 -58.61
C GLN A 690 85.69 14.75 -58.83
N LEU A 691 86.54 14.72 -57.79
CA LEU A 691 87.93 15.16 -57.90
C LEU A 691 88.68 14.39 -59.00
N LYS A 692 89.55 15.06 -59.74
CA LYS A 692 90.42 14.38 -60.73
C LYS A 692 91.59 13.71 -60.01
N LYS A 693 91.95 12.50 -60.47
CA LYS A 693 93.07 11.73 -59.94
C LYS A 693 94.39 12.51 -59.89
N ASP A 694 94.65 13.36 -60.88
CA ASP A 694 95.88 14.15 -60.99
C ASP A 694 96.02 15.22 -59.89
N PHE A 695 94.97 15.47 -59.09
CA PHE A 695 94.98 16.44 -58.00
C PHE A 695 95.15 15.83 -56.61
N PHE A 696 95.28 14.50 -56.52
CA PHE A 696 95.32 13.78 -55.26
C PHE A 696 96.50 12.82 -55.19
N THR A 697 97.19 12.83 -54.06
CA THR A 697 98.26 11.87 -53.79
C THR A 697 98.23 11.34 -52.36
N ILE A 698 98.75 10.13 -52.19
CA ILE A 698 98.96 9.49 -50.90
C ILE A 698 100.43 9.60 -50.50
N GLY A 699 100.67 10.15 -49.32
CA GLY A 699 102.00 10.32 -48.74
C GLY A 699 102.07 11.49 -47.76
N ALA A 700 103.26 11.75 -47.21
CA ALA A 700 103.47 12.86 -46.28
C ALA A 700 103.58 14.24 -46.98
N LYS A 701 103.72 14.27 -48.31
CA LYS A 701 103.89 15.47 -49.15
C LYS A 701 103.40 15.21 -50.57
N ALA A 702 103.11 16.27 -51.32
CA ALA A 702 102.89 16.25 -52.77
C ALA A 702 104.09 15.63 -53.53
N LYS A 703 103.83 14.93 -54.63
CA LYS A 703 104.82 14.25 -55.46
C LYS A 703 105.12 15.00 -56.76
N ASP A 704 104.12 15.63 -57.35
CA ASP A 704 104.26 16.49 -58.52
C ASP A 704 103.41 17.76 -58.37
N LYS A 705 103.59 18.74 -59.27
CA LYS A 705 103.00 20.10 -59.19
C LYS A 705 101.47 20.15 -59.24
N ASN A 706 100.79 19.04 -59.48
CA ASN A 706 99.34 18.99 -59.54
C ASN A 706 98.73 18.39 -58.28
N ASP A 707 99.52 17.84 -57.34
CA ASP A 707 99.03 17.21 -56.12
C ASP A 707 98.55 18.25 -55.07
N TYR A 708 97.37 18.82 -55.28
CA TYR A 708 96.78 19.82 -54.38
C TYR A 708 96.22 19.23 -53.09
N LEU A 709 95.74 17.98 -53.13
CA LEU A 709 95.21 17.28 -51.96
C LEU A 709 96.12 16.11 -51.61
N VAL A 710 96.64 16.11 -50.39
CA VAL A 710 97.64 15.15 -49.92
C VAL A 710 97.12 14.43 -48.70
N TYR A 711 96.97 13.10 -48.77
CA TYR A 711 96.57 12.29 -47.63
C TYR A 711 97.75 11.49 -47.05
N ASP A 712 98.17 11.83 -45.83
CA ASP A 712 99.14 11.06 -45.06
C ASP A 712 98.43 9.89 -44.36
N LYS A 713 98.35 8.76 -45.09
CA LYS A 713 97.71 7.52 -44.60
C LYS A 713 98.29 7.00 -43.28
N ALA A 714 99.57 7.26 -42.98
CA ALA A 714 100.20 6.79 -41.75
C ALA A 714 99.72 7.59 -40.53
N LYS A 715 99.50 8.90 -40.72
CA LYS A 715 99.01 9.79 -39.66
C LYS A 715 97.50 9.94 -39.64
N GLY A 716 96.81 9.65 -40.73
CA GLY A 716 95.39 9.92 -40.91
C GLY A 716 95.12 11.41 -41.08
N VAL A 717 95.96 12.14 -41.81
CA VAL A 717 95.83 13.60 -41.94
C VAL A 717 95.69 14.00 -43.39
N LEU A 718 94.71 14.85 -43.67
CA LEU A 718 94.44 15.45 -44.97
C LEU A 718 95.02 16.86 -45.02
N PHE A 719 95.88 17.10 -46.00
CA PHE A 719 96.50 18.39 -46.24
C PHE A 719 96.07 18.98 -47.58
N TYR A 720 95.91 20.29 -47.60
CA TYR A 720 95.78 21.07 -48.83
C TYR A 720 97.09 21.80 -49.13
N ASP A 721 97.67 21.51 -50.30
CA ASP A 721 98.86 22.17 -50.85
C ASP A 721 98.45 23.09 -52.00
N ALA A 722 98.24 24.38 -51.71
CA ALA A 722 97.70 25.34 -52.68
C ALA A 722 98.58 25.58 -53.93
N ASP A 723 99.88 25.25 -53.89
CA ASP A 723 100.76 25.34 -55.06
C ASP A 723 101.03 23.98 -55.73
N GLY A 724 100.54 22.90 -55.10
CA GLY A 724 100.68 21.51 -55.53
C GLY A 724 102.12 21.01 -55.54
N SER A 725 103.14 21.81 -55.22
CA SER A 725 104.53 21.49 -55.55
C SER A 725 105.29 20.75 -54.45
N GLY A 726 104.71 20.60 -53.26
CA GLY A 726 105.35 20.04 -52.07
C GLY A 726 106.46 20.90 -51.48
N LYS A 727 106.71 22.08 -52.08
CA LYS A 727 107.69 23.09 -51.62
C LYS A 727 107.03 24.19 -50.78
N GLY A 728 105.71 24.37 -50.90
CA GLY A 728 104.88 25.25 -50.07
C GLY A 728 104.57 24.65 -48.69
N LYS A 729 104.00 25.47 -47.79
CA LYS A 729 103.47 24.99 -46.51
C LYS A 729 102.07 24.42 -46.74
N ALA A 730 101.97 23.12 -47.03
CA ALA A 730 100.70 22.41 -47.01
C ALA A 730 100.00 22.63 -45.65
N VAL A 731 98.69 22.89 -45.69
CA VAL A 731 97.88 23.19 -44.51
C VAL A 731 97.02 21.98 -44.19
N GLU A 732 97.04 21.54 -42.94
CA GLU A 732 96.12 20.50 -42.47
C GLU A 732 94.69 21.05 -42.50
N ILE A 733 93.78 20.30 -43.11
CA ILE A 733 92.35 20.65 -43.18
C ILE A 733 91.49 19.66 -42.39
N ALA A 734 91.91 18.41 -42.29
CA ALA A 734 91.20 17.40 -41.53
C ALA A 734 92.13 16.32 -40.97
N SER A 735 91.78 15.81 -39.79
CA SER A 735 92.29 14.59 -39.21
C SER A 735 91.21 13.50 -39.26
N LEU A 736 91.62 12.30 -39.65
CA LEU A 736 90.76 11.13 -39.84
C LEU A 736 91.41 9.92 -39.14
N SER A 737 90.65 8.81 -39.08
CA SER A 737 91.21 7.52 -38.67
C SER A 737 92.44 7.12 -39.51
N LYS A 738 93.44 6.54 -38.84
CA LYS A 738 94.70 6.13 -39.48
C LYS A 738 94.47 4.95 -40.42
N LYS A 739 95.29 4.87 -41.48
CA LYS A 739 95.35 3.75 -42.44
C LYS A 739 94.09 3.57 -43.31
N LEU A 740 93.21 4.55 -43.43
CA LEU A 740 92.07 4.47 -44.35
C LEU A 740 92.56 4.27 -45.81
N PRO A 741 91.91 3.40 -46.60
CA PRO A 741 92.29 3.14 -47.99
C PRO A 741 91.75 4.21 -48.95
N MET A 742 91.91 5.48 -48.61
CA MET A 742 91.32 6.59 -49.37
C MET A 742 91.91 6.73 -50.79
N THR A 743 91.09 7.20 -51.71
CA THR A 743 91.44 7.52 -53.10
C THR A 743 90.82 8.86 -53.51
N TYR A 744 91.18 9.36 -54.70
CA TYR A 744 90.55 10.55 -55.28
C TYR A 744 89.02 10.45 -55.44
N LYS A 745 88.44 9.23 -55.37
CA LYS A 745 86.99 9.01 -55.50
C LYS A 745 86.20 9.38 -54.26
N ASP A 746 86.85 9.55 -53.12
CA ASP A 746 86.18 9.89 -51.85
C ASP A 746 85.99 11.41 -51.72
N PHE A 747 86.49 12.18 -52.69
CA PHE A 747 86.49 13.63 -52.69
C PHE A 747 85.69 14.19 -53.86
N PHE A 748 84.85 15.16 -53.56
CA PHE A 748 84.10 15.92 -54.54
C PHE A 748 84.33 17.42 -54.38
N VAL A 749 84.16 18.14 -55.47
CA VAL A 749 84.32 19.58 -55.56
C VAL A 749 82.94 20.19 -55.84
N ILE A 750 82.51 21.07 -54.95
CA ILE A 750 81.24 21.81 -55.03
C ILE A 750 81.45 23.27 -55.36
#